data_AF-A0A2A5IYQ3-F1
#
_entry.id   AF-A0A2A5IYQ3-F1
#
_cell.length_a   1.000
_cell.length_b   1.000
_cell.length_c   1.000
_cell.angle_alpha   90.00
_cell.angle_beta   90.00
_cell.angle_gamma   90.00
#
_symmetry.space_group_name_H-M   'P 1'
#
loop_
_entity.id
_entity.type
_entity.pdbx_description
1 polymer ?
#
loop_
_entity_poly.entity_id
_entity_poly.type
_entity_poly.pdbx_seq_one_letter_code
_entity_poly.pdbx_strand_id
1 'polypeptide(L)'
;MTIVKTSNLGFPRIGLNREWKKALESYWKGQTDRETLLSTLDAQFLTAIKTQIDQQIDVVPSGDFTFYDHVLDTAVMFNWIPERFRSLKDPLDTYFAMARGTKDAVSSEMTKWFNTNYHYIVPEYEKSTEFKLTHNKPLEAYEKVKKAYGVETKPVVLGLYTFVSLSKGYEANEVKEIQQRLVPLYTQVLKELEEAGVKWVQIDEPALVTASSEDVKAVKEIYQTIKEDVPALNILLQTYFDSVDAYEELVTYPVEAIGLDFVHDQGRNLEQVKKHGFPKDKILAAGIIDGRNIWRADLDERLSFISELIADVQPKEVWLQPSSSLLHVPVAKHPSEQLEEKLLNGLSYATEKLAELTLLKEGLTKGAAAIDADINEASKALLTLKEFAKGTNADLTAERNNLSSKDFKRPVVFEERLRIQNESLELPLLPTTTIGSFPQSAEVRSARQKWRKNEWTDAEYDEFIKKETQRWIDIQEEIGLDVLVHGEFERTDMVEYFGEKLAGFAFTKFAWVQSYGSRCVKPPIIYGDVEFIEPMTVKETVYAQSLTKKKVKGMLTGPVTILNWSFPRTDISRKDIAFQIAFALRKEVEALEEAGIQVIQVDEPALREGLPLKESDWAEYLNWAAESFRLSTSSVQNETQIHTHMCYSNFEDIVDTIEDLDADVITIEHSRSHGGFLDYLEKHPYLKGLGLGVYDIHSPRVPSVEEMSKIIDDALNVCPTDRFWVNPDCGLKTRQETETIAALKNMVTAAEVARKKLAQHA
;
A
#
# COMPACT_ATOMS: atom_id res chain seq x y z
N MET A 1 -5.41 41.67 6.38
CA MET A 1 -4.86 40.67 5.43
C MET A 1 -4.52 39.44 6.25
N THR A 2 -4.95 38.28 5.79
CA THR A 2 -4.59 36.97 6.36
C THR A 2 -3.09 36.74 6.24
N ILE A 3 -2.45 36.26 7.31
CA ILE A 3 -1.03 35.88 7.29
C ILE A 3 -0.90 34.54 6.57
N VAL A 4 0.06 34.41 5.65
CA VAL A 4 0.29 33.16 4.91
C VAL A 4 1.69 32.62 5.22
N LYS A 5 1.77 31.35 5.61
CA LYS A 5 3.02 30.60 5.82
C LYS A 5 3.02 29.30 5.03
N THR A 6 4.20 28.73 4.83
CA THR A 6 4.38 27.34 4.36
C THR A 6 4.69 26.41 5.53
N SER A 7 4.14 25.22 5.49
CA SER A 7 4.32 24.16 6.48
C SER A 7 4.48 22.83 5.74
N ASN A 8 5.14 21.87 6.39
CA ASN A 8 5.13 20.48 5.96
C ASN A 8 4.66 19.59 7.13
N LEU A 9 4.10 18.42 6.79
CA LEU A 9 3.62 17.42 7.75
C LEU A 9 4.73 16.42 8.09
N GLY A 10 5.55 16.06 7.11
CA GLY A 10 6.65 15.11 7.24
C GLY A 10 7.39 14.93 5.90
N PHE A 11 8.61 14.42 5.93
CA PHE A 11 9.48 14.33 4.75
C PHE A 11 10.01 12.90 4.51
N PRO A 12 10.25 12.50 3.24
CA PRO A 12 10.87 11.21 2.93
C PRO A 12 12.20 10.99 3.66
N ARG A 13 12.24 9.89 4.42
CA ARG A 13 13.36 9.54 5.31
C ARG A 13 14.48 8.78 4.60
N ILE A 14 14.15 8.18 3.45
CA ILE A 14 15.00 7.17 2.81
C ILE A 14 16.32 7.73 2.26
N GLY A 15 16.36 9.02 1.93
CA GLY A 15 17.46 9.64 1.22
C GLY A 15 17.42 9.37 -0.29
N LEU A 16 18.05 10.27 -1.06
CA LEU A 16 17.97 10.28 -2.53
C LEU A 16 18.46 8.96 -3.15
N ASN A 17 19.43 8.29 -2.54
CA ASN A 17 19.96 6.99 -2.98
C ASN A 17 19.69 5.87 -1.98
N ARG A 18 18.64 6.02 -1.15
CA ARG A 18 18.25 5.07 -0.09
C ARG A 18 19.37 4.86 0.94
N GLU A 19 20.08 5.92 1.30
CA GLU A 19 21.15 5.92 2.30
C GLU A 19 20.68 5.31 3.62
N TRP A 20 19.47 5.68 4.06
CA TRP A 20 18.79 5.14 5.24
C TRP A 20 18.64 3.62 5.20
N LYS A 21 18.15 3.07 4.08
CA LYS A 21 17.99 1.62 3.87
C LYS A 21 19.33 0.90 3.95
N LYS A 22 20.36 1.44 3.28
CA LYS A 22 21.70 0.84 3.23
C LYS A 22 22.32 0.77 4.63
N ALA A 23 22.16 1.83 5.43
CA ALA A 23 22.65 1.88 6.80
C ALA A 23 21.98 0.81 7.68
N LEU A 24 20.65 0.73 7.66
CA LEU A 24 19.89 -0.25 8.43
C LEU A 24 20.24 -1.70 8.05
N GLU A 25 20.26 -2.00 6.76
CA GLU A 25 20.57 -3.36 6.30
C GLU A 25 22.01 -3.78 6.58
N SER A 26 22.96 -2.85 6.48
CA SER A 26 24.36 -3.10 6.84
C SER A 26 24.47 -3.48 8.33
N TYR A 27 23.80 -2.72 9.20
CA TYR A 27 23.76 -3.00 10.63
C TYR A 27 23.10 -4.36 10.94
N TRP A 28 21.93 -4.66 10.35
CA TRP A 28 21.25 -5.94 10.58
C TRP A 28 22.01 -7.16 10.06
N LYS A 29 22.91 -6.98 9.08
CA LYS A 29 23.84 -8.01 8.58
C LYS A 29 25.13 -8.12 9.39
N GLY A 30 25.30 -7.30 10.43
CA GLY A 30 26.51 -7.24 11.25
C GLY A 30 27.73 -6.64 10.54
N GLN A 31 27.52 -5.88 9.46
CA GLN A 31 28.59 -5.27 8.64
C GLN A 31 29.06 -3.93 9.21
N THR A 32 28.23 -3.26 10.01
CA THR A 32 28.52 -1.99 10.68
C THR A 32 28.08 -2.04 12.13
N ASP A 33 28.76 -1.30 13.01
CA ASP A 33 28.39 -1.18 14.42
C ASP A 33 27.25 -0.17 14.67
N ARG A 34 26.80 -0.09 15.93
CA ARG A 34 25.71 0.79 16.36
C ARG A 34 26.05 2.27 16.22
N GLU A 35 27.29 2.66 16.54
CA GLU A 35 27.73 4.06 16.47
C GLU A 35 27.70 4.56 15.02
N THR A 36 28.17 3.72 14.09
CA THR A 36 28.13 3.98 12.64
C THR A 36 26.70 4.07 12.14
N LEU A 37 25.81 3.18 12.59
CA LEU A 37 24.38 3.25 12.25
C LEU A 37 23.78 4.59 12.69
N LEU A 38 23.87 4.90 13.99
CA LEU A 38 23.22 6.07 14.56
C LEU A 38 23.75 7.38 13.97
N SER A 39 25.07 7.49 13.78
CA SER A 39 25.68 8.68 13.15
C SER A 39 25.25 8.84 11.68
N THR A 40 25.13 7.76 10.93
CA THR A 40 24.66 7.79 9.54
C THR A 40 23.18 8.19 9.45
N LEU A 41 22.33 7.64 10.31
CA LEU A 41 20.91 7.99 10.37
C LEU A 41 20.70 9.43 10.84
N ASP A 42 21.49 9.91 11.79
CA ASP A 42 21.47 11.31 12.24
C ASP A 42 21.87 12.28 11.12
N ALA A 43 22.92 11.96 10.36
CA ALA A 43 23.32 12.76 9.20
C ALA A 43 22.22 12.79 8.13
N GLN A 44 21.54 11.67 7.91
CA GLN A 44 20.42 11.59 6.97
C GLN A 44 19.21 12.42 7.44
N PHE A 45 18.87 12.34 8.73
CA PHE A 45 17.82 13.16 9.34
C PHE A 45 18.12 14.66 9.17
N LEU A 46 19.33 15.09 9.55
CA LEU A 46 19.74 16.49 9.42
C LEU A 46 19.76 16.96 7.95
N THR A 47 20.16 16.09 7.02
CA THR A 47 20.09 16.38 5.58
C THR A 47 18.65 16.64 5.12
N ALA A 48 17.69 15.81 5.54
CA ALA A 48 16.28 16.00 5.22
C ALA A 48 15.72 17.32 5.80
N ILE A 49 16.11 17.69 7.01
CA ILE A 49 15.74 18.98 7.61
C ILE A 49 16.37 20.14 6.82
N LYS A 50 17.65 20.03 6.47
CA LYS A 50 18.35 21.06 5.70
C LYS A 50 17.72 21.29 4.33
N THR A 51 17.27 20.24 3.65
CA THR A 51 16.53 20.36 2.39
C THR A 51 15.28 21.22 2.56
N GLN A 52 14.50 21.01 3.62
CA GLN A 52 13.28 21.79 3.87
C GLN A 52 13.59 23.26 4.21
N ILE A 53 14.66 23.52 4.98
CA ILE A 53 15.14 24.88 5.25
C ILE A 53 15.57 25.58 3.95
N ASP A 54 16.27 24.87 3.07
CA ASP A 54 16.74 25.41 1.78
C ASP A 54 15.60 25.70 0.80
N GLN A 55 14.48 24.99 0.93
CA GLN A 55 13.22 25.29 0.24
C GLN A 55 12.42 26.44 0.88
N GLN A 56 12.97 27.07 1.93
CA GLN A 56 12.38 28.22 2.63
C GLN A 56 11.01 27.93 3.24
N ILE A 57 10.81 26.70 3.73
CA ILE A 57 9.59 26.34 4.46
C ILE A 57 9.57 27.05 5.83
N ASP A 58 8.50 27.78 6.14
CA ASP A 58 8.42 28.58 7.38
C ASP A 58 8.29 27.70 8.64
N VAL A 59 7.56 26.59 8.53
CA VAL A 59 7.28 25.66 9.64
C VAL A 59 7.72 24.26 9.26
N VAL A 60 8.97 23.92 9.59
CA VAL A 60 9.59 22.63 9.28
C VAL A 60 9.24 21.58 10.35
N PRO A 61 8.74 20.39 9.96
CA PRO A 61 8.48 19.30 10.90
C PRO A 61 9.77 18.68 11.42
N SER A 62 9.72 18.13 12.63
CA SER A 62 10.77 17.26 13.20
C SER A 62 10.14 16.11 13.98
N GLY A 63 10.86 15.03 14.25
CA GLY A 63 10.31 13.87 14.95
C GLY A 63 9.55 12.88 14.05
N ASP A 64 9.28 13.28 12.80
CA ASP A 64 8.74 12.45 11.74
C ASP A 64 9.73 11.38 11.26
N PHE A 65 11.04 11.57 11.42
CA PHE A 65 12.06 10.57 11.05
C PHE A 65 12.03 9.33 11.97
N THR A 66 12.16 8.13 11.41
CA THR A 66 12.12 6.85 12.14
C THR A 66 13.20 5.89 11.65
N PHE A 67 13.54 4.88 12.46
CA PHE A 67 14.43 3.78 12.08
C PHE A 67 13.69 2.61 11.43
N TYR A 68 12.37 2.55 11.57
CA TYR A 68 11.55 1.53 10.92
C TYR A 68 10.14 2.06 10.66
N ASP A 69 9.43 2.41 11.73
CA ASP A 69 8.04 2.87 11.71
C ASP A 69 7.75 3.85 12.87
N HIS A 70 7.00 4.90 12.57
CA HIS A 70 6.60 5.93 13.52
C HIS A 70 5.52 5.49 14.54
N VAL A 71 4.68 4.50 14.21
CA VAL A 71 3.74 3.93 15.19
C VAL A 71 4.49 3.08 16.19
N LEU A 72 5.44 2.26 15.70
CA LEU A 72 6.38 1.53 16.55
C LEU A 72 7.21 2.46 17.45
N ASP A 73 7.66 3.61 16.93
CA ASP A 73 8.36 4.61 17.74
C ASP A 73 7.50 5.05 18.94
N THR A 74 6.21 5.29 18.71
CA THR A 74 5.25 5.68 19.76
C THR A 74 5.03 4.55 20.78
N ALA A 75 4.91 3.30 20.31
CA ALA A 75 4.78 2.14 21.18
C ALA A 75 6.01 1.97 22.10
N VAL A 76 7.22 2.05 21.56
CA VAL A 76 8.46 1.94 22.35
C VAL A 76 8.65 3.16 23.26
N MET A 77 8.29 4.35 22.81
CA MET A 77 8.31 5.58 23.61
C MET A 77 7.47 5.45 24.89
N PHE A 78 6.31 4.79 24.83
CA PHE A 78 5.43 4.56 25.97
C PHE A 78 5.59 3.20 26.66
N ASN A 79 6.66 2.47 26.37
CA ASN A 79 6.94 1.14 26.92
C ASN A 79 5.82 0.11 26.64
N TRP A 80 5.09 0.28 25.54
CA TRP A 80 4.07 -0.64 25.07
C TRP A 80 4.71 -1.80 24.31
N ILE A 81 5.44 -2.64 25.06
CA ILE A 81 6.26 -3.72 24.53
C ILE A 81 5.60 -5.08 24.89
N PRO A 82 5.29 -5.93 23.90
CA PRO A 82 4.73 -7.26 24.14
C PRO A 82 5.63 -8.12 25.03
N GLU A 83 5.04 -8.97 25.87
CA GLU A 83 5.76 -9.75 26.89
C GLU A 83 6.91 -10.57 26.30
N ARG A 84 6.71 -11.12 25.10
CA ARG A 84 7.71 -11.91 24.36
C ARG A 84 9.00 -11.15 24.01
N PHE A 85 9.02 -9.83 24.09
CA PHE A 85 10.20 -8.99 23.84
C PHE A 85 10.76 -8.32 25.10
N ARG A 86 10.04 -8.34 26.24
CA ARG A 86 10.42 -7.61 27.47
C ARG A 86 11.72 -8.10 28.11
N SER A 87 12.18 -9.30 27.78
CA SER A 87 13.48 -9.81 28.25
C SER A 87 14.68 -9.12 27.61
N LEU A 88 14.48 -8.44 26.47
CA LEU A 88 15.53 -7.69 25.79
C LEU A 88 15.82 -6.40 26.56
N LYS A 89 17.10 -6.18 26.89
CA LYS A 89 17.54 -5.04 27.71
C LYS A 89 17.95 -3.83 26.89
N ASP A 90 18.41 -4.03 25.66
CA ASP A 90 18.83 -2.94 24.80
C ASP A 90 17.61 -2.34 24.07
N PRO A 91 17.36 -1.03 24.17
CA PRO A 91 16.19 -0.41 23.53
C PRO A 91 16.18 -0.54 22.01
N LEU A 92 17.34 -0.46 21.35
CA LEU A 92 17.43 -0.55 19.89
C LEU A 92 17.23 -1.98 19.40
N ASP A 93 17.79 -2.96 20.11
CA ASP A 93 17.54 -4.37 19.83
C ASP A 93 16.08 -4.73 20.05
N THR A 94 15.46 -4.20 21.12
CA THR A 94 14.02 -4.40 21.40
C THR A 94 13.15 -3.81 20.28
N TYR A 95 13.47 -2.59 19.85
CA TYR A 95 12.80 -1.93 18.73
C TYR A 95 12.86 -2.78 17.44
N PHE A 96 14.05 -3.23 17.05
CA PHE A 96 14.18 -4.07 15.85
C PHE A 96 13.60 -5.48 16.03
N ALA A 97 13.61 -6.04 17.24
CA ALA A 97 12.99 -7.32 17.54
C ALA A 97 11.46 -7.27 17.39
N MET A 98 10.81 -6.21 17.86
CA MET A 98 9.37 -5.99 17.62
C MET A 98 9.08 -5.92 16.11
N ALA A 99 9.88 -5.15 15.37
CA ALA A 99 9.68 -4.95 13.93
C ALA A 99 10.00 -6.18 13.05
N ARG A 100 11.00 -6.99 13.41
CA ARG A 100 11.60 -8.01 12.53
C ARG A 100 11.65 -9.41 13.12
N GLY A 101 11.25 -9.57 14.38
CA GLY A 101 11.35 -10.82 15.13
C GLY A 101 12.78 -11.13 15.56
N THR A 102 12.91 -12.24 16.28
CA THR A 102 14.18 -12.84 16.66
C THR A 102 14.18 -14.32 16.27
N LYS A 103 15.20 -15.07 16.68
CA LYS A 103 15.20 -16.53 16.53
C LYS A 103 14.07 -17.20 17.32
N ASP A 104 13.69 -16.62 18.46
CA ASP A 104 12.83 -17.26 19.45
C ASP A 104 11.45 -16.58 19.59
N ALA A 105 11.23 -15.44 18.91
CA ALA A 105 9.98 -14.70 18.96
C ALA A 105 9.59 -14.15 17.57
N VAL A 106 8.32 -14.35 17.19
CA VAL A 106 7.74 -13.80 15.96
C VAL A 106 7.58 -12.28 16.09
N SER A 107 7.86 -11.54 15.00
CA SER A 107 7.66 -10.09 14.92
C SER A 107 6.21 -9.71 15.28
N SER A 108 6.03 -8.45 15.69
CA SER A 108 4.69 -7.87 15.75
C SER A 108 4.03 -7.84 14.37
N GLU A 109 2.70 -7.83 14.38
CA GLU A 109 1.92 -7.73 13.14
C GLU A 109 2.21 -6.41 12.44
N MET A 110 2.21 -6.46 11.11
CA MET A 110 2.39 -5.30 10.26
C MET A 110 1.20 -5.20 9.33
N THR A 111 0.57 -4.02 9.25
CA THR A 111 -0.60 -3.78 8.40
C THR A 111 -0.49 -2.43 7.69
N LYS A 112 -1.36 -2.20 6.70
CA LYS A 112 -1.36 -0.98 5.88
C LYS A 112 -1.72 0.24 6.73
N TRP A 113 -1.01 1.34 6.50
CA TRP A 113 -1.32 2.64 7.06
C TRP A 113 -2.45 3.27 6.24
N PHE A 114 -3.68 3.14 6.76
CA PHE A 114 -4.91 3.58 6.08
C PHE A 114 -4.97 2.97 4.66
N ASN A 115 -5.43 3.75 3.67
CA ASN A 115 -5.50 3.33 2.27
C ASN A 115 -4.21 3.66 1.49
N THR A 116 -3.04 3.62 2.14
CA THR A 116 -1.72 3.86 1.50
C THR A 116 -0.91 2.57 1.35
N ASN A 117 0.15 2.58 0.53
CA ASN A 117 1.07 1.44 0.42
C ASN A 117 2.17 1.42 1.52
N TYR A 118 2.12 2.37 2.46
CA TYR A 118 2.96 2.34 3.65
C TYR A 118 2.36 1.37 4.68
N HIS A 119 3.20 0.70 5.47
CA HIS A 119 2.77 -0.19 6.55
C HIS A 119 3.36 0.26 7.87
N TYR A 120 2.60 0.03 8.94
CA TYR A 120 3.02 0.27 10.31
C TYR A 120 3.00 -1.02 11.12
N ILE A 121 3.72 -1.03 12.25
CA ILE A 121 3.71 -2.14 13.20
C ILE A 121 2.56 -1.93 14.18
N VAL A 122 1.62 -2.87 14.22
CA VAL A 122 0.42 -2.82 15.06
C VAL A 122 0.82 -2.95 16.54
N PRO A 123 0.57 -1.96 17.39
CA PRO A 123 0.82 -2.10 18.83
C PRO A 123 -0.11 -3.15 19.45
N GLU A 124 0.43 -3.96 20.35
CA GLU A 124 -0.29 -5.11 20.93
C GLU A 124 -0.52 -4.87 22.42
N TYR A 125 -1.76 -4.61 22.80
CA TYR A 125 -2.17 -4.51 24.19
C TYR A 125 -2.13 -5.88 24.87
N GLU A 126 -1.57 -5.89 26.07
CA GLU A 126 -1.63 -7.00 27.00
C GLU A 126 -2.04 -6.41 28.35
N LYS A 127 -2.81 -7.15 29.15
CA LYS A 127 -3.19 -6.67 30.51
C LYS A 127 -1.97 -6.46 31.41
N SER A 128 -0.85 -7.10 31.10
CA SER A 128 0.44 -6.93 31.78
C SER A 128 1.22 -5.70 31.31
N THR A 129 0.72 -4.92 30.36
CA THR A 129 1.44 -3.77 29.79
C THR A 129 1.60 -2.64 30.82
N GLU A 130 2.86 -2.26 31.06
CA GLU A 130 3.26 -1.18 31.95
C GLU A 130 3.61 0.08 31.13
N PHE A 131 2.67 1.00 31.00
CA PHE A 131 2.92 2.26 30.31
C PHE A 131 3.84 3.16 31.11
N LYS A 132 4.89 3.67 30.46
CA LYS A 132 5.79 4.72 30.99
C LYS A 132 6.52 5.40 29.84
N LEU A 133 6.87 6.67 30.01
CA LEU A 133 7.73 7.36 29.06
C LEU A 133 9.17 6.83 29.21
N THR A 134 9.71 6.21 28.16
CA THR A 134 11.09 5.66 28.16
C THR A 134 12.12 6.70 27.74
N HIS A 135 11.74 7.55 26.79
CA HIS A 135 12.51 8.68 26.26
C HIS A 135 11.55 9.60 25.49
N ASN A 136 11.94 10.83 25.18
CA ASN A 136 11.09 11.77 24.45
C ASN A 136 11.67 12.01 23.04
N LYS A 137 11.36 11.10 22.12
CA LYS A 137 11.89 11.13 20.74
C LYS A 137 11.56 12.45 20.00
N PRO A 138 10.35 13.02 20.07
CA PRO A 138 10.06 14.32 19.47
C PRO A 138 10.96 15.45 20.01
N LEU A 139 11.24 15.45 21.32
CA LEU A 139 12.13 16.42 21.94
C LEU A 139 13.58 16.23 21.48
N GLU A 140 14.08 14.99 21.47
CA GLU A 140 15.43 14.68 20.99
C GLU A 140 15.64 15.14 19.55
N ALA A 141 14.63 14.97 18.68
CA ALA A 141 14.67 15.44 17.31
C ALA A 141 14.71 16.98 17.23
N TYR A 142 13.88 17.66 18.01
CA TYR A 142 13.86 19.12 18.11
C TYR A 142 15.21 19.68 18.57
N GLU A 143 15.75 19.18 19.68
CA GLU A 143 17.02 19.63 20.24
C GLU A 143 18.18 19.42 19.26
N LYS A 144 18.18 18.29 18.55
CA LYS A 144 19.19 17.97 17.53
C LYS A 144 19.17 18.99 16.39
N VAL A 145 17.98 19.36 15.90
CA VAL A 145 17.84 20.40 14.86
C VAL A 145 18.23 21.78 15.38
N LYS A 146 17.73 22.16 16.57
CA LYS A 146 18.05 23.44 17.20
C LYS A 146 19.55 23.61 17.40
N LYS A 147 20.24 22.55 17.82
CA LYS A 147 21.71 22.53 17.96
C LYS A 147 22.42 22.64 16.61
N ALA A 148 21.94 21.94 15.58
CA ALA A 148 22.61 21.89 14.28
C ALA A 148 22.43 23.18 13.45
N TYR A 149 21.23 23.75 13.47
CA TYR A 149 20.85 24.84 12.56
C TYR A 149 20.34 26.11 13.26
N GLY A 150 20.06 26.07 14.57
CA GLY A 150 19.47 27.20 15.28
C GLY A 150 18.03 27.53 14.83
N VAL A 151 17.37 26.59 14.15
CA VAL A 151 16.03 26.74 13.60
C VAL A 151 15.01 26.15 14.56
N GLU A 152 13.90 26.85 14.74
CA GLU A 152 12.72 26.33 15.44
C GLU A 152 11.95 25.39 14.50
N THR A 153 11.77 24.14 14.91
CA THR A 153 10.91 23.17 14.21
C THR A 153 9.61 22.93 14.95
N LYS A 154 8.68 22.26 14.28
CA LYS A 154 7.41 21.77 14.83
C LYS A 154 7.53 20.25 15.03
N PRO A 155 7.74 19.75 16.26
CA PRO A 155 7.77 18.31 16.51
C PRO A 155 6.44 17.65 16.14
N VAL A 156 6.53 16.45 15.56
CA VAL A 156 5.38 15.65 15.12
C VAL A 156 5.19 14.48 16.07
N VAL A 157 3.97 14.33 16.58
CA VAL A 157 3.57 13.28 17.52
C VAL A 157 2.36 12.57 16.94
N LEU A 158 2.35 11.23 16.97
CA LEU A 158 1.16 10.46 16.64
C LEU A 158 0.12 10.63 17.75
N GLY A 159 -1.06 11.12 17.40
CA GLY A 159 -2.15 11.39 18.34
C GLY A 159 -2.63 10.16 19.09
N LEU A 160 -3.08 10.38 20.32
CA LEU A 160 -3.46 9.33 21.25
C LEU A 160 -4.64 8.51 20.72
N TYR A 161 -5.64 9.17 20.13
CA TYR A 161 -6.81 8.47 19.61
C TYR A 161 -6.40 7.55 18.47
N THR A 162 -5.67 8.08 17.48
CA THR A 162 -5.15 7.29 16.35
C THR A 162 -4.25 6.17 16.81
N PHE A 163 -3.33 6.42 17.75
CA PHE A 163 -2.42 5.38 18.25
C PHE A 163 -3.19 4.22 18.90
N VAL A 164 -4.18 4.51 19.73
CA VAL A 164 -5.01 3.47 20.34
C VAL A 164 -5.87 2.78 19.28
N SER A 165 -6.57 3.52 18.41
CA SER A 165 -7.42 2.93 17.35
C SER A 165 -6.69 2.03 16.35
N LEU A 166 -5.38 2.23 16.20
CA LEU A 166 -4.50 1.39 15.37
C LEU A 166 -3.85 0.24 16.15
N SER A 167 -4.20 0.04 17.41
CA SER A 167 -3.68 -1.02 18.26
C SER A 167 -4.64 -2.20 18.33
N LYS A 168 -4.16 -3.36 18.78
CA LYS A 168 -4.97 -4.58 18.95
C LYS A 168 -4.80 -5.19 20.34
N GLY A 169 -5.59 -6.23 20.65
CA GLY A 169 -5.44 -7.02 21.89
C GLY A 169 -6.25 -6.50 23.09
N TYR A 170 -7.19 -5.59 22.86
CA TYR A 170 -8.14 -5.09 23.85
C TYR A 170 -9.57 -5.17 23.32
N GLU A 171 -10.54 -5.16 24.23
CA GLU A 171 -11.97 -5.10 23.93
C GLU A 171 -12.46 -3.65 23.78
N ALA A 172 -13.54 -3.43 23.04
CA ALA A 172 -14.06 -2.08 22.77
C ALA A 172 -14.36 -1.26 24.05
N ASN A 173 -14.75 -1.92 25.14
CA ASN A 173 -15.01 -1.27 26.44
C ASN A 173 -13.72 -0.90 27.21
N GLU A 174 -12.56 -1.44 26.85
CA GLU A 174 -11.25 -1.14 27.47
C GLU A 174 -10.59 0.10 26.86
N VAL A 175 -11.02 0.53 25.66
CA VAL A 175 -10.43 1.69 24.93
C VAL A 175 -10.32 2.92 25.81
N LYS A 176 -11.40 3.30 26.49
CA LYS A 176 -11.43 4.50 27.34
C LYS A 176 -10.44 4.41 28.51
N GLU A 177 -10.31 3.24 29.12
CA GLU A 177 -9.36 3.03 30.22
C GLU A 177 -7.91 3.13 29.71
N ILE A 178 -7.61 2.52 28.56
CA ILE A 178 -6.29 2.61 27.93
C ILE A 178 -5.94 4.06 27.62
N GLN A 179 -6.86 4.81 27.01
CA GLN A 179 -6.68 6.23 26.71
C GLN A 179 -6.42 7.04 27.99
N GLN A 180 -7.20 6.85 29.05
CA GLN A 180 -7.00 7.53 30.33
C GLN A 180 -5.63 7.25 30.97
N ARG A 181 -5.09 6.04 30.79
CA ARG A 181 -3.74 5.68 31.27
C ARG A 181 -2.62 6.32 30.44
N LEU A 182 -2.86 6.61 29.16
CA LEU A 182 -1.88 7.20 28.25
C LEU A 182 -1.89 8.73 28.26
N VAL A 183 -3.02 9.38 28.56
CA VAL A 183 -3.13 10.85 28.63
C VAL A 183 -2.00 11.47 29.48
N PRO A 184 -1.68 10.99 30.71
CA PRO A 184 -0.57 11.54 31.49
C PRO A 184 0.79 11.46 30.81
N LEU A 185 1.05 10.40 30.02
CA LEU A 185 2.31 10.22 29.30
C LEU A 185 2.42 11.14 28.09
N TYR A 186 1.31 11.32 27.36
CA TYR A 186 1.23 12.32 26.29
C TYR A 186 1.42 13.73 26.85
N THR A 187 0.74 14.06 27.94
CA THR A 187 0.96 15.32 28.66
C THR A 187 2.43 15.48 29.06
N GLN A 188 3.08 14.44 29.58
CA GLN A 188 4.49 14.50 29.95
C GLN A 188 5.37 14.84 28.74
N VAL A 189 5.18 14.15 27.60
CA VAL A 189 5.92 14.43 26.35
C VAL A 189 5.76 15.90 25.93
N LEU A 190 4.53 16.42 25.98
CA LEU A 190 4.22 17.78 25.58
C LEU A 190 4.76 18.83 26.57
N LYS A 191 4.73 18.55 27.88
CA LYS A 191 5.32 19.43 28.91
C LYS A 191 6.82 19.56 28.72
N GLU A 192 7.52 18.45 28.50
CA GLU A 192 8.96 18.45 28.23
C GLU A 192 9.31 19.24 26.95
N LEU A 193 8.45 19.19 25.92
CA LEU A 193 8.59 20.04 24.72
C LEU A 193 8.39 21.53 25.04
N GLU A 194 7.33 21.87 25.78
CA GLU A 194 7.04 23.24 26.22
C GLU A 194 8.20 23.83 27.04
N GLU A 195 8.74 23.04 27.99
CA GLU A 195 9.88 23.40 28.84
C GLU A 195 11.17 23.61 28.03
N ALA A 196 11.38 22.86 26.94
CA ALA A 196 12.48 23.05 26.00
C ALA A 196 12.32 24.29 25.10
N GLY A 197 11.19 24.99 25.22
CA GLY A 197 10.87 26.20 24.47
C GLY A 197 10.31 25.94 23.07
N VAL A 198 9.80 24.73 22.80
CA VAL A 198 9.09 24.40 21.57
C VAL A 198 7.84 25.28 21.47
N LYS A 199 7.64 25.92 20.32
CA LYS A 199 6.50 26.82 20.11
C LYS A 199 5.27 26.13 19.56
N TRP A 200 5.48 25.12 18.71
CA TRP A 200 4.43 24.42 17.97
C TRP A 200 4.69 22.93 18.01
N VAL A 201 3.65 22.15 18.26
CA VAL A 201 3.64 20.71 18.07
C VAL A 201 2.55 20.35 17.07
N GLN A 202 2.83 19.41 16.17
CA GLN A 202 1.83 18.76 15.33
C GLN A 202 1.43 17.45 16.00
N ILE A 203 0.13 17.25 16.17
CA ILE A 203 -0.43 15.99 16.63
C ILE A 203 -1.27 15.41 15.50
N ASP A 204 -0.82 14.29 14.96
CA ASP A 204 -1.46 13.59 13.84
C ASP A 204 -2.62 12.73 14.36
N GLU A 205 -3.84 13.08 13.99
CA GLU A 205 -5.04 12.31 14.30
C GLU A 205 -5.80 11.87 13.02
N PRO A 206 -5.16 11.15 12.08
CA PRO A 206 -5.82 10.71 10.86
C PRO A 206 -6.95 9.70 11.11
N ALA A 207 -6.99 8.97 12.23
CA ALA A 207 -8.10 8.08 12.53
C ALA A 207 -9.43 8.82 12.75
N LEU A 208 -9.41 10.15 12.95
CA LEU A 208 -10.63 10.95 13.06
C LEU A 208 -11.44 10.96 11.76
N VAL A 209 -10.83 10.72 10.60
CA VAL A 209 -11.56 10.73 9.31
C VAL A 209 -12.52 9.55 9.17
N THR A 210 -12.32 8.49 9.96
CA THR A 210 -13.17 7.30 10.06
C THR A 210 -13.86 7.19 11.42
N ALA A 211 -13.75 8.20 12.28
CA ALA A 211 -14.31 8.17 13.64
C ALA A 211 -15.81 8.47 13.63
N SER A 212 -16.53 7.87 14.58
CA SER A 212 -17.93 8.23 14.82
C SER A 212 -18.04 9.67 15.37
N SER A 213 -19.22 10.28 15.26
CA SER A 213 -19.45 11.60 15.84
C SER A 213 -19.29 11.62 17.36
N GLU A 214 -19.62 10.51 18.03
CA GLU A 214 -19.41 10.30 19.46
C GLU A 214 -17.92 10.24 19.81
N ASP A 215 -17.12 9.53 19.02
CA ASP A 215 -15.68 9.44 19.24
C ASP A 215 -15.00 10.79 19.02
N VAL A 216 -15.36 11.55 17.98
CA VAL A 216 -14.84 12.91 17.78
C VAL A 216 -15.14 13.79 19.00
N LYS A 217 -16.34 13.69 19.59
CA LYS A 217 -16.65 14.43 20.84
C LYS A 217 -15.79 13.96 22.02
N ALA A 218 -15.60 12.65 22.18
CA ALA A 218 -14.78 12.10 23.27
C ALA A 218 -13.30 12.52 23.13
N VAL A 219 -12.77 12.55 21.92
CA VAL A 219 -11.38 12.96 21.66
C VAL A 219 -11.17 14.43 22.03
N LYS A 220 -12.16 15.30 21.85
CA LYS A 220 -12.07 16.69 22.32
C LYS A 220 -11.76 16.81 23.82
N GLU A 221 -12.30 15.91 24.66
CA GLU A 221 -12.02 15.90 26.11
C GLU A 221 -10.54 15.61 26.41
N ILE A 222 -9.90 14.74 25.61
CA ILE A 222 -8.46 14.47 25.69
C ILE A 222 -7.67 15.76 25.39
N TYR A 223 -8.04 16.47 24.33
CA TYR A 223 -7.36 17.72 23.95
C TYR A 223 -7.62 18.86 24.95
N GLN A 224 -8.78 18.90 25.61
CA GLN A 224 -9.03 19.82 26.72
C GLN A 224 -8.05 19.57 27.87
N THR A 225 -7.92 18.31 28.28
CA THR A 225 -6.98 17.92 29.34
C THR A 225 -5.54 18.28 28.96
N ILE A 226 -5.11 17.92 27.74
CA ILE A 226 -3.78 18.26 27.23
C ILE A 226 -3.56 19.78 27.26
N LYS A 227 -4.53 20.58 26.77
CA LYS A 227 -4.34 22.03 26.68
C LYS A 227 -4.29 22.73 28.04
N GLU A 228 -5.03 22.24 29.02
CA GLU A 228 -4.95 22.73 30.41
C GLU A 228 -3.57 22.50 31.01
N ASP A 229 -2.93 21.39 30.64
CA ASP A 229 -1.63 20.97 31.14
C ASP A 229 -0.43 21.62 30.44
N VAL A 230 -0.56 21.99 29.16
CA VAL A 230 0.46 22.69 28.35
C VAL A 230 -0.10 23.97 27.70
N PRO A 231 -0.44 25.00 28.50
CA PRO A 231 -1.18 26.16 28.00
C PRO A 231 -0.37 27.05 27.05
N ALA A 232 0.96 27.06 27.15
CA ALA A 232 1.85 27.91 26.34
C ALA A 232 2.28 27.24 25.02
N LEU A 233 2.22 25.91 24.93
CA LEU A 233 2.48 25.16 23.71
C LEU A 233 1.30 25.29 22.74
N ASN A 234 1.59 25.70 21.50
CA ASN A 234 0.58 25.74 20.45
C ASN A 234 0.46 24.37 19.77
N ILE A 235 -0.76 23.91 19.58
CA ILE A 235 -1.07 22.60 19.01
C ILE A 235 -1.68 22.77 17.62
N LEU A 236 -1.09 22.09 16.64
CA LEU A 236 -1.70 21.79 15.34
C LEU A 236 -2.30 20.39 15.42
N LEU A 237 -3.63 20.29 15.39
CA LEU A 237 -4.33 19.02 15.16
C LEU A 237 -4.36 18.75 13.66
N GLN A 238 -3.72 17.67 13.21
CA GLN A 238 -3.60 17.36 11.79
C GLN A 238 -4.45 16.14 11.41
N THR A 239 -5.31 16.30 10.41
CA THR A 239 -6.09 15.21 9.78
C THR A 239 -5.70 15.09 8.30
N TYR A 240 -5.80 13.90 7.72
CA TYR A 240 -5.48 13.67 6.31
C TYR A 240 -6.10 12.38 5.75
N PHE A 241 -6.02 12.22 4.42
CA PHE A 241 -6.56 11.12 3.62
C PHE A 241 -8.06 11.13 3.36
N ASP A 242 -8.84 11.86 4.15
CA ASP A 242 -10.24 12.20 3.89
C ASP A 242 -10.65 13.38 4.82
N SER A 243 -11.92 13.74 4.80
CA SER A 243 -12.58 14.68 5.72
C SER A 243 -13.07 13.99 7.00
N VAL A 244 -13.19 14.76 8.08
CA VAL A 244 -13.86 14.33 9.32
C VAL A 244 -15.36 14.65 9.23
N ASP A 245 -16.22 13.65 9.44
CA ASP A 245 -17.68 13.84 9.28
C ASP A 245 -18.26 14.82 10.30
N ALA A 246 -17.80 14.74 11.55
CA ALA A 246 -18.19 15.66 12.62
C ALA A 246 -17.38 16.97 12.58
N TYR A 247 -17.31 17.61 11.41
CA TYR A 247 -16.57 18.86 11.17
C TYR A 247 -16.88 19.95 12.21
N GLU A 248 -18.17 20.17 12.50
CA GLU A 248 -18.61 21.19 13.44
C GLU A 248 -18.05 20.97 14.85
N GLU A 249 -17.86 19.72 15.26
CA GLU A 249 -17.20 19.40 16.52
C GLU A 249 -15.69 19.58 16.41
N LEU A 250 -15.06 19.04 15.36
CA LEU A 250 -13.62 19.12 15.12
C LEU A 250 -13.09 20.54 15.24
N VAL A 251 -13.75 21.50 14.59
CA VAL A 251 -13.28 22.90 14.59
C VAL A 251 -13.37 23.58 15.96
N THR A 252 -14.09 23.00 16.91
CA THR A 252 -14.23 23.54 18.27
C THR A 252 -13.20 23.01 19.26
N TYR A 253 -12.28 22.14 18.82
CA TYR A 253 -11.22 21.62 19.69
C TYR A 253 -10.36 22.75 20.28
N PRO A 254 -9.84 22.59 21.51
CA PRO A 254 -9.03 23.60 22.19
C PRO A 254 -7.57 23.61 21.68
N VAL A 255 -7.39 23.75 20.37
CA VAL A 255 -6.10 23.79 19.67
C VAL A 255 -5.98 25.07 18.86
N GLU A 256 -4.75 25.52 18.60
CA GLU A 256 -4.48 26.77 17.88
C GLU A 256 -4.55 26.63 16.36
N ALA A 257 -4.30 25.44 15.83
CA ALA A 257 -4.36 25.18 14.40
C ALA A 257 -5.05 23.85 14.10
N ILE A 258 -5.78 23.81 12.98
CA ILE A 258 -6.43 22.60 12.47
C ILE A 258 -6.00 22.39 11.01
N GLY A 259 -5.48 21.20 10.75
CA GLY A 259 -5.05 20.74 9.44
C GLY A 259 -6.13 19.94 8.73
N LEU A 260 -6.48 20.38 7.52
CA LEU A 260 -7.48 19.74 6.66
C LEU A 260 -6.84 19.38 5.30
N ASP A 261 -7.15 18.19 4.81
CA ASP A 261 -6.78 17.72 3.47
C ASP A 261 -7.81 18.22 2.45
N PHE A 262 -7.39 18.95 1.42
CA PHE A 262 -8.27 19.41 0.33
C PHE A 262 -7.99 18.70 -1.01
N VAL A 263 -7.26 17.58 -0.96
CA VAL A 263 -6.88 16.79 -2.15
C VAL A 263 -7.58 15.45 -2.17
N HIS A 264 -7.59 14.73 -1.04
CA HIS A 264 -8.18 13.38 -0.94
C HIS A 264 -9.53 13.35 -0.21
N ASP A 265 -10.10 14.51 0.13
CA ASP A 265 -11.36 14.67 0.88
C ASP A 265 -12.63 14.64 0.03
N GLN A 266 -12.49 14.39 -1.28
CA GLN A 266 -13.58 14.46 -2.26
C GLN A 266 -14.31 15.82 -2.26
N GLY A 267 -13.64 16.91 -1.87
CA GLY A 267 -14.21 18.25 -1.78
C GLY A 267 -15.06 18.51 -0.53
N ARG A 268 -15.23 17.53 0.36
CA ARG A 268 -16.07 17.64 1.56
C ARG A 268 -15.57 18.70 2.52
N ASN A 269 -14.26 18.84 2.75
CA ASN A 269 -13.75 19.87 3.66
C ASN A 269 -14.05 21.26 3.12
N LEU A 270 -13.97 21.48 1.79
CA LEU A 270 -14.36 22.76 1.20
C LEU A 270 -15.84 23.06 1.42
N GLU A 271 -16.71 22.07 1.18
CA GLU A 271 -18.16 22.20 1.42
C GLU A 271 -18.47 22.53 2.88
N GLN A 272 -17.85 21.81 3.82
CA GLN A 272 -18.03 22.00 5.25
C GLN A 272 -17.57 23.39 5.70
N VAL A 273 -16.38 23.81 5.27
CA VAL A 273 -15.83 25.13 5.57
C VAL A 273 -16.71 26.26 5.02
N LYS A 274 -17.23 26.12 3.79
CA LYS A 274 -18.16 27.11 3.20
C LYS A 274 -19.50 27.17 3.93
N LYS A 275 -20.01 26.02 4.37
CA LYS A 275 -21.33 25.89 5.00
C LYS A 275 -21.32 26.33 6.47
N HIS A 276 -20.31 25.91 7.23
CA HIS A 276 -20.25 26.09 8.68
C HIS A 276 -19.22 27.16 9.12
N GLY A 277 -18.37 27.63 8.21
CA GLY A 277 -17.30 28.57 8.49
C GLY A 277 -16.11 27.92 9.20
N PHE A 278 -15.04 28.70 9.43
CA PHE A 278 -13.88 28.29 10.23
C PHE A 278 -13.67 29.27 11.39
N PRO A 279 -13.20 28.80 12.56
CA PRO A 279 -12.95 29.67 13.71
C PRO A 279 -11.90 30.74 13.43
N LYS A 280 -12.24 32.02 13.68
CA LYS A 280 -11.38 33.18 13.39
C LYS A 280 -10.16 33.28 14.31
N ASP A 281 -10.22 32.65 15.47
CA ASP A 281 -9.15 32.57 16.46
C ASP A 281 -8.12 31.47 16.13
N LYS A 282 -8.41 30.58 15.17
CA LYS A 282 -7.56 29.46 14.79
C LYS A 282 -6.83 29.70 13.48
N ILE A 283 -5.75 28.94 13.30
CA ILE A 283 -4.99 28.84 12.05
C ILE A 283 -5.56 27.69 11.22
N LEU A 284 -5.83 27.94 9.95
CA LEU A 284 -6.17 26.90 8.99
C LEU A 284 -4.88 26.37 8.34
N ALA A 285 -4.53 25.12 8.59
CA ALA A 285 -3.42 24.47 7.91
C ALA A 285 -3.97 23.69 6.69
N ALA A 286 -3.93 24.32 5.52
CA ALA A 286 -4.57 23.86 4.30
C ALA A 286 -3.66 22.92 3.50
N GLY A 287 -4.03 21.63 3.45
CA GLY A 287 -3.39 20.60 2.65
C GLY A 287 -3.80 20.69 1.18
N ILE A 288 -3.02 21.41 0.36
CA ILE A 288 -3.40 21.78 -1.02
C ILE A 288 -2.50 21.18 -2.11
N ILE A 289 -1.36 20.59 -1.72
CA ILE A 289 -0.46 19.89 -2.64
C ILE A 289 -0.52 18.40 -2.35
N ASP A 290 -0.72 17.57 -3.37
CA ASP A 290 -0.88 16.13 -3.17
C ASP A 290 0.39 15.50 -2.56
N GLY A 291 0.28 15.00 -1.33
CA GLY A 291 1.37 14.28 -0.64
C GLY A 291 1.47 12.80 -1.00
N ARG A 292 0.56 12.28 -1.84
CA ARG A 292 0.45 10.85 -2.21
C ARG A 292 0.67 10.55 -3.68
N ASN A 293 0.77 11.56 -4.53
CA ASN A 293 1.00 11.39 -5.96
C ASN A 293 2.09 12.35 -6.47
N ILE A 294 2.69 12.00 -7.60
CA ILE A 294 3.92 12.60 -8.11
C ILE A 294 3.70 13.67 -9.18
N TRP A 295 2.46 14.06 -9.45
CA TRP A 295 2.18 15.05 -10.48
C TRP A 295 2.51 16.46 -9.98
N ARG A 296 3.05 17.27 -10.90
CA ARG A 296 3.21 18.71 -10.72
C ARG A 296 1.85 19.36 -10.50
N ALA A 297 1.77 20.28 -9.56
CA ALA A 297 0.54 21.03 -9.30
C ALA A 297 0.26 22.04 -10.42
N ASP A 298 -1.02 22.22 -10.76
CA ASP A 298 -1.44 23.40 -11.51
C ASP A 298 -1.43 24.60 -10.55
N LEU A 299 -0.41 25.46 -10.68
CA LEU A 299 -0.19 26.57 -9.77
C LEU A 299 -1.29 27.64 -9.87
N ASP A 300 -1.89 27.83 -11.05
CA ASP A 300 -2.96 28.82 -11.24
C ASP A 300 -4.26 28.34 -10.60
N GLU A 301 -4.61 27.07 -10.84
CA GLU A 301 -5.76 26.43 -10.20
C GLU A 301 -5.62 26.45 -8.67
N ARG A 302 -4.44 26.08 -8.15
CA ARG A 302 -4.19 26.05 -6.72
C ARG A 302 -4.16 27.44 -6.09
N LEU A 303 -3.58 28.43 -6.76
CA LEU A 303 -3.59 29.81 -6.30
C LEU A 303 -5.02 30.39 -6.26
N SER A 304 -5.82 30.09 -7.28
CA SER A 304 -7.23 30.50 -7.34
C SER A 304 -8.04 29.85 -6.22
N PHE A 305 -7.93 28.52 -6.07
CA PHE A 305 -8.58 27.76 -5.01
C PHE A 305 -8.29 28.32 -3.61
N ILE A 306 -7.02 28.52 -3.28
CA ILE A 306 -6.64 28.99 -1.94
C ILE A 306 -6.99 30.48 -1.74
N SER A 307 -6.98 31.30 -2.80
CA SER A 307 -7.44 32.68 -2.73
C SER A 307 -8.94 32.77 -2.42
N GLU A 308 -9.75 31.93 -3.07
CA GLU A 308 -11.19 31.81 -2.79
C GLU A 308 -11.42 31.32 -1.37
N LEU A 309 -10.72 30.26 -0.95
CA LEU A 309 -10.82 29.73 0.41
C LEU A 309 -10.50 30.80 1.46
N ILE A 310 -9.43 31.58 1.27
CA ILE A 310 -9.08 32.69 2.18
C ILE A 310 -10.15 33.79 2.16
N ALA A 311 -10.71 34.11 1.00
CA ALA A 311 -11.74 35.15 0.87
C ALA A 311 -13.06 34.77 1.56
N ASP A 312 -13.47 33.51 1.42
CA ASP A 312 -14.70 32.96 2.01
C ASP A 312 -14.56 32.82 3.53
N VAL A 313 -13.43 32.31 3.99
CA VAL A 313 -13.21 31.93 5.39
C VAL A 313 -12.70 33.08 6.23
N GLN A 314 -11.87 33.95 5.64
CA GLN A 314 -11.18 35.05 6.29
C GLN A 314 -10.45 34.65 7.59
N PRO A 315 -9.64 33.58 7.56
CA PRO A 315 -8.90 33.15 8.74
C PRO A 315 -7.82 34.19 9.08
N LYS A 316 -7.42 34.24 10.35
CA LYS A 316 -6.34 35.13 10.79
C LYS A 316 -5.00 34.77 10.12
N GLU A 317 -4.73 33.48 10.03
CA GLU A 317 -3.51 32.92 9.45
C GLU A 317 -3.82 31.60 8.74
N VAL A 318 -3.12 31.34 7.64
CA VAL A 318 -3.20 30.08 6.86
C VAL A 318 -1.80 29.53 6.69
N TRP A 319 -1.66 28.22 6.90
CA TRP A 319 -0.45 27.48 6.57
C TRP A 319 -0.71 26.64 5.32
N LEU A 320 -0.03 26.93 4.22
CA LEU A 320 -0.04 26.11 3.02
C LEU A 320 0.84 24.90 3.26
N GLN A 321 0.31 23.70 3.04
CA GLN A 321 1.04 22.47 3.26
C GLN A 321 0.61 21.37 2.28
N PRO A 322 1.35 20.26 2.20
CA PRO A 322 0.87 19.09 1.48
C PRO A 322 -0.37 18.48 2.17
N SER A 323 -1.15 17.70 1.44
CA SER A 323 -2.37 17.03 1.93
C SER A 323 -2.08 16.02 3.05
N SER A 324 -0.91 15.40 3.03
CA SER A 324 -0.43 14.43 4.01
C SER A 324 1.11 14.51 4.10
N SER A 325 1.73 13.66 4.92
CA SER A 325 3.20 13.54 4.93
C SER A 325 3.74 13.24 3.52
N LEU A 326 4.83 13.89 3.12
CA LEU A 326 5.49 13.62 1.84
C LEU A 326 6.22 12.26 1.83
N LEU A 327 6.18 11.49 2.91
CA LEU A 327 6.64 10.09 2.99
C LEU A 327 6.16 9.22 1.81
N HIS A 328 4.97 9.51 1.28
CA HIS A 328 4.32 8.69 0.25
C HIS A 328 4.76 9.03 -1.19
N VAL A 329 5.68 9.99 -1.37
CA VAL A 329 6.27 10.34 -2.66
C VAL A 329 7.80 10.24 -2.63
N PRO A 330 8.47 10.16 -3.79
CA PRO A 330 9.93 10.15 -3.86
C PRO A 330 10.56 11.42 -3.27
N VAL A 331 11.86 11.37 -2.98
CA VAL A 331 12.58 12.47 -2.30
C VAL A 331 12.71 13.73 -3.18
N ALA A 332 13.26 13.56 -4.37
CA ALA A 332 13.56 14.64 -5.32
C ALA A 332 13.87 14.04 -6.70
N LYS A 333 13.78 14.84 -7.76
CA LYS A 333 14.19 14.39 -9.09
C LYS A 333 15.69 14.07 -9.09
N HIS A 334 16.04 12.83 -9.46
CA HIS A 334 17.43 12.39 -9.46
C HIS A 334 18.17 12.94 -10.71
N PRO A 335 19.38 13.52 -10.61
CA PRO A 335 20.10 14.07 -11.76
C PRO A 335 20.44 13.07 -12.86
N SER A 336 20.53 11.79 -12.52
CA SER A 336 20.76 10.67 -13.46
C SER A 336 19.48 9.97 -13.91
N GLU A 337 18.30 10.51 -13.62
CA GLU A 337 17.05 9.96 -14.11
C GLU A 337 16.96 10.07 -15.64
N GLN A 338 16.42 9.05 -16.29
CA GLN A 338 16.35 8.93 -17.75
C GLN A 338 14.91 8.75 -18.21
N LEU A 339 14.03 9.65 -17.76
CA LEU A 339 12.65 9.74 -18.24
C LEU A 339 12.58 10.72 -19.41
N GLU A 340 11.57 10.54 -20.27
CA GLU A 340 11.33 11.50 -21.34
C GLU A 340 11.04 12.89 -20.78
N GLU A 341 11.60 13.93 -21.39
CA GLU A 341 11.64 15.29 -20.84
C GLU A 341 10.23 15.84 -20.58
N LYS A 342 9.31 15.60 -21.52
CA LYS A 342 7.89 16.01 -21.41
C LYS A 342 7.22 15.41 -20.17
N LEU A 343 7.53 14.15 -19.88
CA LEU A 343 7.03 13.46 -18.68
C LEU A 343 7.72 13.99 -17.43
N LEU A 344 9.06 14.05 -17.41
CA LEU A 344 9.83 14.49 -16.25
C LEU A 344 9.45 15.91 -15.80
N ASN A 345 9.13 16.79 -16.74
CA ASN A 345 8.67 18.15 -16.46
C ASN A 345 7.25 18.20 -15.86
N GLY A 346 6.41 17.20 -16.12
CA GLY A 346 5.09 17.06 -15.51
C GLY A 346 5.08 16.42 -14.12
N LEU A 347 6.24 15.97 -13.61
CA LEU A 347 6.37 15.38 -12.28
C LEU A 347 6.85 16.40 -11.24
N SER A 348 6.44 16.21 -9.98
CA SER A 348 6.95 16.88 -8.79
C SER A 348 7.03 15.86 -7.65
N TYR A 349 8.21 15.66 -7.07
CA TYR A 349 8.39 14.80 -5.90
C TYR A 349 8.46 15.65 -4.62
N ALA A 350 8.88 15.10 -3.47
CA ALA A 350 8.78 15.83 -2.19
C ALA A 350 9.48 17.20 -2.22
N THR A 351 10.70 17.28 -2.76
CA THR A 351 11.45 18.54 -2.83
C THR A 351 10.80 19.56 -3.77
N GLU A 352 10.33 19.13 -4.93
CA GLU A 352 9.63 20.02 -5.88
C GLU A 352 8.29 20.50 -5.32
N LYS A 353 7.55 19.65 -4.60
CA LYS A 353 6.30 20.01 -3.92
C LYS A 353 6.50 21.08 -2.84
N LEU A 354 7.62 21.07 -2.13
CA LEU A 354 7.96 22.15 -1.20
C LEU A 354 8.23 23.46 -1.93
N ALA A 355 8.88 23.42 -3.09
CA ALA A 355 9.07 24.61 -3.93
C ALA A 355 7.72 25.16 -4.44
N GLU A 356 6.79 24.29 -4.86
CA GLU A 356 5.43 24.67 -5.26
C GLU A 356 4.69 25.42 -4.13
N LEU A 357 4.81 24.99 -2.87
CA LEU A 357 4.23 25.70 -1.72
C LEU A 357 4.82 27.10 -1.53
N THR A 358 6.14 27.23 -1.68
CA THR A 358 6.83 28.52 -1.55
C THR A 358 6.39 29.49 -2.65
N LEU A 359 6.22 29.01 -3.89
CA LEU A 359 5.66 29.80 -4.99
C LEU A 359 4.22 30.23 -4.71
N LEU A 360 3.36 29.33 -4.25
CA LEU A 360 1.97 29.66 -3.91
C LEU A 360 1.87 30.72 -2.80
N LYS A 361 2.71 30.63 -1.76
CA LYS A 361 2.82 31.67 -0.74
C LYS A 361 3.23 33.01 -1.35
N GLU A 362 4.20 33.02 -2.27
CA GLU A 362 4.62 34.23 -2.96
C GLU A 362 3.47 34.85 -3.77
N GLY A 363 2.75 34.04 -4.56
CA GLY A 363 1.59 34.48 -5.32
C GLY A 363 0.48 35.07 -4.45
N LEU A 364 0.23 34.52 -3.26
CA LEU A 364 -0.76 35.05 -2.32
C LEU A 364 -0.33 36.35 -1.63
N THR A 365 0.96 36.51 -1.35
CA THR A 365 1.47 37.64 -0.56
C THR A 365 1.89 38.83 -1.42
N LYS A 366 2.37 38.59 -2.64
CA LYS A 366 2.82 39.61 -3.58
C LYS A 366 1.88 39.79 -4.78
N GLY A 367 0.87 38.94 -4.92
CA GLY A 367 -0.06 38.89 -6.05
C GLY A 367 0.38 37.90 -7.13
N ALA A 368 -0.58 37.34 -7.87
CA ALA A 368 -0.34 36.32 -8.90
C ALA A 368 0.75 36.73 -9.91
N ALA A 369 0.77 38.01 -10.29
CA ALA A 369 1.76 38.59 -11.20
C ALA A 369 3.23 38.38 -10.78
N ALA A 370 3.50 38.15 -9.49
CA ALA A 370 4.84 37.87 -8.97
C ALA A 370 5.37 36.50 -9.38
N ILE A 371 4.47 35.55 -9.69
CA ILE A 371 4.81 34.16 -10.05
C ILE A 371 4.26 33.78 -11.44
N ASP A 372 3.88 34.76 -12.27
CA ASP A 372 3.33 34.53 -13.62
C ASP A 372 4.24 33.66 -14.48
N ALA A 373 5.57 33.82 -14.36
CA ALA A 373 6.53 33.02 -15.10
C ALA A 373 6.46 31.53 -14.70
N ASP A 374 6.40 31.25 -13.40
CA ASP A 374 6.32 29.89 -12.85
C ASP A 374 4.97 29.24 -13.17
N ILE A 375 3.87 30.01 -13.07
CA ILE A 375 2.53 29.58 -13.51
C ILE A 375 2.57 29.17 -14.98
N ASN A 376 3.09 30.04 -15.86
CA ASN A 376 3.17 29.75 -17.30
C ASN A 376 4.04 28.53 -17.59
N GLU A 377 5.14 28.33 -16.86
CA GLU A 377 5.97 27.13 -16.99
C GLU A 377 5.21 25.87 -16.57
N ALA A 378 4.57 25.89 -15.40
CA ALA A 378 3.80 24.77 -14.88
C ALA A 378 2.66 24.39 -15.83
N SER A 379 1.83 25.35 -16.25
CA SER A 379 0.73 25.12 -17.18
C SER A 379 1.23 24.59 -18.53
N LYS A 380 2.35 25.11 -19.05
CA LYS A 380 2.94 24.59 -20.30
C LYS A 380 3.40 23.15 -20.15
N ALA A 381 4.03 22.79 -19.03
CA ALA A 381 4.48 21.42 -18.76
C ALA A 381 3.28 20.47 -18.70
N LEU A 382 2.21 20.84 -17.99
CA LEU A 382 0.98 20.05 -17.86
C LEU A 382 0.25 19.89 -19.20
N LEU A 383 0.14 20.94 -20.01
CA LEU A 383 -0.44 20.86 -21.36
C LEU A 383 0.39 19.96 -22.28
N THR A 384 1.71 20.07 -22.23
CA THR A 384 2.61 19.23 -23.03
C THR A 384 2.49 17.76 -22.62
N LEU A 385 2.41 17.49 -21.32
CA LEU A 385 2.16 16.16 -20.79
C LEU A 385 0.82 15.61 -21.26
N LYS A 386 -0.26 16.39 -21.18
CA LYS A 386 -1.60 15.97 -21.63
C LYS A 386 -1.64 15.58 -23.11
N GLU A 387 -0.94 16.32 -23.97
CA GLU A 387 -0.82 15.95 -25.38
C GLU A 387 0.05 14.71 -25.58
N PHE A 388 1.12 14.55 -24.80
CA PHE A 388 1.97 13.36 -24.80
C PHE A 388 1.27 12.11 -24.25
N ALA A 389 0.26 12.29 -23.40
CA ALA A 389 -0.51 11.24 -22.74
C ALA A 389 -1.58 10.59 -23.64
N LYS A 390 -1.84 11.12 -24.84
CA LYS A 390 -2.88 10.58 -25.73
C LYS A 390 -2.47 9.24 -26.33
N GLY A 391 -3.38 8.28 -26.29
CA GLY A 391 -3.26 7.00 -26.97
C GLY A 391 -3.05 7.18 -28.47
N THR A 392 -2.35 6.22 -29.07
CA THR A 392 -2.05 6.25 -30.51
C THR A 392 -2.90 5.26 -31.29
N ASN A 393 -3.57 4.33 -30.61
CA ASN A 393 -4.38 3.28 -31.23
C ASN A 393 -5.87 3.67 -31.25
N ALA A 394 -6.28 4.30 -32.35
CA ALA A 394 -7.65 4.72 -32.57
C ALA A 394 -8.64 3.54 -32.62
N ASP A 395 -8.20 2.36 -33.09
CA ASP A 395 -9.04 1.18 -33.21
C ASP A 395 -9.34 0.57 -31.83
N LEU A 396 -8.33 0.41 -30.97
CA LEU A 396 -8.54 -0.03 -29.58
C LEU A 396 -9.41 0.96 -28.81
N THR A 397 -9.20 2.26 -29.03
CA THR A 397 -10.05 3.30 -28.44
C THR A 397 -11.51 3.17 -28.91
N ALA A 398 -11.74 2.95 -30.20
CA ALA A 398 -13.08 2.76 -30.74
C ALA A 398 -13.74 1.47 -30.22
N GLU A 399 -12.99 0.37 -30.10
CA GLU A 399 -13.47 -0.90 -29.55
C GLU A 399 -13.88 -0.74 -28.08
N ARG A 400 -13.04 -0.10 -27.26
CA ARG A 400 -13.36 0.22 -25.86
C ARG A 400 -14.60 1.11 -25.73
N ASN A 401 -14.75 2.10 -26.61
CA ASN A 401 -15.92 2.99 -26.59
C ASN A 401 -17.23 2.29 -27.03
N ASN A 402 -17.14 1.11 -27.64
CA ASN A 402 -18.28 0.29 -28.06
C ASN A 402 -18.61 -0.85 -27.08
N LEU A 403 -17.96 -0.89 -25.90
CA LEU A 403 -18.26 -1.89 -24.87
C LEU A 403 -19.74 -1.84 -24.45
N SER A 404 -20.31 -3.02 -24.25
CA SER A 404 -21.69 -3.23 -23.86
C SER A 404 -21.77 -4.00 -22.54
N SER A 405 -22.96 -4.11 -21.94
CA SER A 405 -23.15 -4.90 -20.72
C SER A 405 -22.83 -6.40 -20.87
N LYS A 406 -22.72 -6.91 -22.09
CA LYS A 406 -22.31 -8.29 -22.37
C LYS A 406 -20.82 -8.51 -22.18
N ASP A 407 -20.00 -7.48 -22.33
CA ASP A 407 -18.54 -7.54 -22.23
C ASP A 407 -18.05 -7.73 -20.79
N PHE A 408 -18.94 -7.59 -19.82
CA PHE A 408 -18.69 -7.72 -18.39
C PHE A 408 -19.30 -8.99 -17.79
N LYS A 409 -19.72 -9.95 -18.63
CA LYS A 409 -20.40 -11.18 -18.16
C LYS A 409 -19.97 -12.40 -18.94
N ARG A 410 -19.72 -13.50 -18.23
CA ARG A 410 -19.62 -14.82 -18.84
C ARG A 410 -20.98 -15.22 -19.45
N PRO A 411 -21.00 -15.99 -20.55
CA PRO A 411 -22.24 -16.27 -21.28
C PRO A 411 -23.18 -17.24 -20.54
N VAL A 412 -22.66 -18.06 -19.61
CA VAL A 412 -23.45 -18.98 -18.79
C VAL A 412 -23.07 -18.86 -17.31
N VAL A 413 -23.98 -19.28 -16.44
CA VAL A 413 -23.80 -19.26 -14.97
C VAL A 413 -22.76 -20.26 -14.49
N PHE A 414 -22.17 -20.00 -13.33
CA PHE A 414 -21.06 -20.77 -12.77
C PHE A 414 -21.33 -22.27 -12.71
N GLU A 415 -22.52 -22.73 -12.32
CA GLU A 415 -22.82 -24.17 -12.18
C GLU A 415 -22.68 -24.93 -13.50
N GLU A 416 -23.09 -24.31 -14.61
CA GLU A 416 -22.94 -24.91 -15.94
C GLU A 416 -21.49 -24.81 -16.43
N ARG A 417 -20.79 -23.72 -16.13
CA ARG A 417 -19.34 -23.60 -16.41
C ARG A 417 -18.57 -24.67 -15.66
N LEU A 418 -18.81 -24.86 -14.37
CA LEU A 418 -18.15 -25.86 -13.54
C LEU A 418 -18.31 -27.27 -14.13
N ARG A 419 -19.51 -27.62 -14.62
CA ARG A 419 -19.74 -28.91 -15.29
C ARG A 419 -18.88 -29.06 -16.54
N ILE A 420 -18.90 -28.05 -17.42
CA ILE A 420 -18.11 -28.02 -18.67
C ILE A 420 -16.60 -28.09 -18.37
N GLN A 421 -16.15 -27.34 -17.37
CA GLN A 421 -14.75 -27.28 -16.94
C GLN A 421 -14.29 -28.60 -16.32
N ASN A 422 -15.11 -29.26 -15.51
CA ASN A 422 -14.79 -30.57 -14.96
C ASN A 422 -14.66 -31.64 -16.06
N GLU A 423 -15.51 -31.59 -17.08
CA GLU A 423 -15.41 -32.45 -18.28
C GLU A 423 -14.17 -32.14 -19.12
N SER A 424 -13.77 -30.87 -19.24
CA SER A 424 -12.63 -30.44 -20.07
C SER A 424 -11.26 -30.63 -19.39
N LEU A 425 -11.18 -30.37 -18.09
CA LEU A 425 -9.92 -30.36 -17.34
C LEU A 425 -9.59 -31.71 -16.72
N GLU A 426 -10.59 -32.56 -16.47
CA GLU A 426 -10.44 -33.90 -15.87
C GLU A 426 -9.63 -33.91 -14.56
N LEU A 427 -9.81 -32.89 -13.72
CA LEU A 427 -9.10 -32.75 -12.45
C LEU A 427 -9.66 -33.71 -11.39
N PRO A 428 -8.81 -34.21 -10.46
CA PRO A 428 -9.30 -34.97 -9.31
C PRO A 428 -10.06 -34.05 -8.34
N LEU A 429 -10.84 -34.65 -7.43
CA LEU A 429 -11.36 -33.92 -6.26
C LEU A 429 -10.21 -33.31 -5.45
N LEU A 430 -10.44 -32.13 -4.90
CA LEU A 430 -9.44 -31.37 -4.12
C LEU A 430 -8.14 -31.14 -4.91
N PRO A 431 -8.19 -30.58 -6.14
CA PRO A 431 -7.00 -30.41 -6.95
C PRO A 431 -5.95 -29.55 -6.24
N THR A 432 -4.69 -29.94 -6.39
CA THR A 432 -3.53 -29.27 -5.80
C THR A 432 -2.89 -28.33 -6.82
N THR A 433 -2.56 -27.12 -6.38
CA THR A 433 -1.86 -26.13 -7.20
C THR A 433 -1.02 -25.19 -6.35
N THR A 434 -0.28 -24.30 -6.99
CA THR A 434 0.39 -23.17 -6.34
C THR A 434 -0.15 -21.86 -6.89
N ILE A 435 0.12 -20.76 -6.18
CA ILE A 435 -0.38 -19.44 -6.56
C ILE A 435 0.32 -18.87 -7.79
N GLY A 436 1.64 -19.06 -7.94
CA GLY A 436 2.37 -18.55 -9.12
C GLY A 436 3.87 -18.67 -8.96
N SER A 437 4.49 -17.61 -8.44
CA SER A 437 5.96 -17.51 -8.34
C SER A 437 6.62 -18.63 -7.52
N PHE A 438 7.80 -19.07 -7.97
CA PHE A 438 8.71 -19.96 -7.23
C PHE A 438 9.92 -19.20 -6.66
N PRO A 439 10.70 -19.83 -5.74
CA PRO A 439 11.91 -19.24 -5.16
C PRO A 439 12.82 -18.56 -6.18
N GLN A 440 13.04 -17.26 -6.00
CA GLN A 440 13.95 -16.49 -6.85
C GLN A 440 15.39 -16.69 -6.36
N SER A 441 16.06 -17.74 -6.84
CA SER A 441 17.41 -18.11 -6.41
C SER A 441 18.47 -17.02 -6.66
N ALA A 442 19.67 -17.20 -6.08
CA ALA A 442 20.78 -16.29 -6.35
C ALA A 442 21.18 -16.28 -7.83
N GLU A 443 21.04 -17.44 -8.48
CA GLU A 443 21.29 -17.68 -9.90
C GLU A 443 20.29 -16.92 -10.77
N VAL A 444 18.99 -17.00 -10.48
CA VAL A 444 17.94 -16.24 -11.21
C VAL A 444 18.17 -14.74 -11.08
N ARG A 445 18.46 -14.26 -9.86
CA ARG A 445 18.77 -12.84 -9.64
C ARG A 445 20.05 -12.41 -10.37
N SER A 446 21.07 -13.26 -10.39
CA SER A 446 22.32 -12.98 -11.10
C SER A 446 22.14 -12.95 -12.62
N ALA A 447 21.44 -13.92 -13.20
CA ALA A 447 21.11 -13.99 -14.62
C ALA A 447 20.41 -12.71 -15.07
N ARG A 448 19.37 -12.30 -14.33
CA ARG A 448 18.64 -11.06 -14.60
C ARG A 448 19.52 -9.82 -14.48
N GLN A 449 20.41 -9.77 -13.48
CA GLN A 449 21.34 -8.66 -13.33
C GLN A 449 22.30 -8.54 -14.51
N LYS A 450 22.83 -9.67 -15.01
CA LYS A 450 23.71 -9.71 -16.18
C LYS A 450 22.98 -9.25 -17.44
N TRP A 451 21.75 -9.72 -17.64
CA TRP A 451 20.88 -9.27 -18.73
C TRP A 451 20.60 -7.76 -18.66
N ARG A 452 20.16 -7.23 -17.52
CA ARG A 452 19.91 -5.79 -17.32
C ARG A 452 21.15 -4.90 -17.50
N LYS A 453 22.35 -5.45 -17.37
CA LYS A 453 23.63 -4.76 -17.62
C LYS A 453 24.15 -4.93 -19.04
N ASN A 454 23.40 -5.60 -19.92
CA ASN A 454 23.82 -6.00 -21.26
C ASN A 454 25.09 -6.87 -21.26
N GLU A 455 25.36 -7.60 -20.18
CA GLU A 455 26.42 -8.61 -20.10
C GLU A 455 25.96 -9.94 -20.75
N TRP A 456 24.64 -10.20 -20.73
CA TRP A 456 23.98 -11.30 -21.44
C TRP A 456 23.06 -10.73 -22.52
N THR A 457 23.00 -11.42 -23.66
CA THR A 457 22.03 -11.17 -24.73
C THR A 457 20.62 -11.64 -24.33
N ASP A 458 19.60 -11.12 -25.02
CA ASP A 458 18.21 -11.58 -24.82
C ASP A 458 18.08 -13.10 -25.02
N ALA A 459 18.79 -13.66 -26.01
CA ALA A 459 18.77 -15.09 -26.28
C ALA A 459 19.40 -15.92 -25.14
N GLU A 460 20.48 -15.45 -24.52
CA GLU A 460 21.10 -16.12 -23.37
C GLU A 460 20.19 -16.07 -22.13
N TYR A 461 19.55 -14.94 -21.88
CA TYR A 461 18.61 -14.80 -20.77
C TYR A 461 17.36 -15.65 -21.00
N ASP A 462 16.77 -15.62 -22.19
CA ASP A 462 15.64 -16.45 -22.59
C ASP A 462 15.94 -17.95 -22.39
N GLU A 463 17.10 -18.41 -22.82
CA GLU A 463 17.53 -19.80 -22.67
C GLU A 463 17.71 -20.18 -21.19
N PHE A 464 18.22 -19.27 -20.36
CA PHE A 464 18.29 -19.48 -18.91
C PHE A 464 16.90 -19.60 -18.29
N ILE A 465 15.97 -18.70 -18.62
CA ILE A 465 14.60 -18.73 -18.11
C ILE A 465 13.91 -20.04 -18.51
N LYS A 466 14.03 -20.46 -19.77
CA LYS A 466 13.48 -21.74 -20.23
C LYS A 466 14.00 -22.93 -19.41
N LYS A 467 15.30 -22.99 -19.13
CA LYS A 467 15.89 -24.06 -18.31
C LYS A 467 15.36 -24.05 -16.88
N GLU A 468 15.20 -22.88 -16.29
CA GLU A 468 14.67 -22.75 -14.94
C GLU A 468 13.19 -23.11 -14.87
N THR A 469 12.39 -22.70 -15.87
CA THR A 469 11.00 -23.13 -16.02
C THR A 469 10.90 -24.65 -16.16
N GLN A 470 11.70 -25.28 -17.04
CA GLN A 470 11.71 -26.75 -17.17
C GLN A 470 12.03 -27.43 -15.85
N ARG A 471 13.06 -26.97 -15.14
CA ARG A 471 13.48 -27.52 -13.84
C ARG A 471 12.32 -27.54 -12.85
N TRP A 472 11.58 -26.44 -12.76
CA TRP A 472 10.44 -26.35 -11.85
C TRP A 472 9.20 -27.10 -12.34
N ILE A 473 8.98 -27.23 -13.65
CA ILE A 473 7.94 -28.13 -14.17
C ILE A 473 8.25 -29.58 -13.77
N ASP A 474 9.49 -30.04 -13.93
CA ASP A 474 9.92 -31.39 -13.54
C ASP A 474 9.74 -31.64 -12.03
N ILE A 475 10.10 -30.65 -11.20
CA ILE A 475 9.92 -30.72 -9.74
C ILE A 475 8.44 -30.81 -9.38
N GLN A 476 7.58 -29.99 -10.00
CA GLN A 476 6.14 -30.02 -9.74
C GLN A 476 5.50 -31.36 -10.14
N GLU A 477 5.95 -31.95 -11.25
CA GLU A 477 5.54 -33.29 -11.68
C GLU A 477 6.00 -34.37 -10.69
N GLU A 478 7.24 -34.31 -10.20
CA GLU A 478 7.76 -35.23 -9.17
C GLU A 478 6.98 -35.12 -7.87
N ILE A 479 6.61 -33.90 -7.46
CA ILE A 479 5.80 -33.63 -6.26
C ILE A 479 4.37 -34.17 -6.44
N GLY A 480 3.87 -34.21 -7.67
CA GLY A 480 2.52 -34.71 -7.97
C GLY A 480 1.42 -33.65 -7.94
N LEU A 481 1.75 -32.37 -8.18
CA LEU A 481 0.74 -31.30 -8.29
C LEU A 481 -0.19 -31.53 -9.49
N ASP A 482 -1.46 -31.10 -9.39
CA ASP A 482 -2.49 -31.35 -10.42
C ASP A 482 -2.53 -30.25 -11.49
N VAL A 483 -2.44 -28.98 -11.06
CA VAL A 483 -2.37 -27.80 -11.94
C VAL A 483 -1.07 -27.04 -11.64
N LEU A 484 -0.26 -26.85 -12.68
CA LEU A 484 1.11 -26.35 -12.57
C LEU A 484 1.22 -24.87 -12.90
N VAL A 485 2.35 -24.27 -12.54
CA VAL A 485 2.71 -22.88 -12.84
C VAL A 485 4.14 -22.83 -13.42
N HIS A 486 4.45 -21.79 -14.20
CA HIS A 486 5.78 -21.64 -14.81
C HIS A 486 6.83 -21.02 -13.89
N GLY A 487 6.43 -20.50 -12.72
CA GLY A 487 7.30 -19.99 -11.66
C GLY A 487 7.71 -18.51 -11.77
N GLU A 488 7.34 -17.82 -12.85
CA GLU A 488 7.52 -16.36 -13.03
C GLU A 488 8.99 -15.89 -12.89
N PHE A 489 9.95 -16.69 -13.38
CA PHE A 489 11.38 -16.38 -13.30
C PHE A 489 11.78 -15.15 -14.13
N GLU A 490 11.03 -14.85 -15.19
CA GLU A 490 11.18 -13.67 -16.04
C GLU A 490 10.79 -12.37 -15.29
N ARG A 491 9.93 -12.46 -14.26
CA ARG A 491 9.31 -11.29 -13.62
C ARG A 491 10.05 -10.83 -12.38
N THR A 492 10.24 -9.52 -12.27
CA THR A 492 10.80 -8.89 -11.05
C THR A 492 9.74 -8.46 -10.07
N ASP A 493 8.66 -7.91 -10.58
CA ASP A 493 7.55 -7.34 -9.83
C ASP A 493 6.29 -7.54 -10.67
N MET A 494 5.17 -7.79 -10.00
CA MET A 494 3.92 -8.16 -10.66
C MET A 494 3.20 -6.98 -11.31
N VAL A 495 3.64 -5.73 -11.09
CA VAL A 495 3.09 -4.55 -11.76
C VAL A 495 4.12 -3.96 -12.72
N GLU A 496 5.40 -3.93 -12.33
CA GLU A 496 6.47 -3.47 -13.23
C GLU A 496 6.50 -4.28 -14.53
N TYR A 497 6.37 -5.60 -14.46
CA TYR A 497 6.43 -6.49 -15.63
C TYR A 497 5.33 -6.20 -16.67
N PHE A 498 4.10 -5.96 -16.23
CA PHE A 498 2.99 -5.68 -17.15
C PHE A 498 3.07 -4.27 -17.69
N GLY A 499 3.34 -3.28 -16.83
CA GLY A 499 3.46 -1.90 -17.31
C GLY A 499 4.60 -1.73 -18.33
N GLU A 500 5.71 -2.49 -18.24
CA GLU A 500 6.80 -2.45 -19.24
C GLU A 500 6.34 -2.89 -20.65
N LYS A 501 5.20 -3.58 -20.74
CA LYS A 501 4.63 -4.14 -21.96
C LYS A 501 3.30 -3.49 -22.38
N LEU A 502 2.87 -2.46 -21.65
CA LEU A 502 1.67 -1.68 -21.94
C LEU A 502 2.05 -0.26 -22.39
N ALA A 503 1.30 0.30 -23.32
CA ALA A 503 1.41 1.73 -23.62
C ALA A 503 0.90 2.56 -22.42
N GLY A 504 1.31 3.83 -22.34
CA GLY A 504 0.86 4.75 -21.29
C GLY A 504 1.57 4.58 -19.93
N PHE A 505 2.55 3.67 -19.83
CA PHE A 505 3.37 3.45 -18.64
C PHE A 505 4.80 3.99 -18.80
N ALA A 506 5.36 4.50 -17.72
CA ALA A 506 6.77 4.88 -17.63
C ALA A 506 7.40 4.38 -16.33
N PHE A 507 8.72 4.18 -16.37
CA PHE A 507 9.48 3.57 -15.29
C PHE A 507 10.63 4.45 -14.87
N THR A 508 10.66 4.80 -13.59
CA THR A 508 11.76 5.55 -13.01
C THR A 508 12.92 4.62 -12.66
N LYS A 509 14.11 5.18 -12.44
CA LYS A 509 15.25 4.44 -11.86
C LYS A 509 15.43 4.75 -10.38
N PHE A 510 15.09 5.97 -9.97
CA PHE A 510 15.44 6.50 -8.64
C PHE A 510 14.24 6.95 -7.80
N ALA A 511 13.01 6.88 -8.33
CA ALA A 511 11.81 7.36 -7.64
C ALA A 511 11.28 6.33 -6.62
N TRP A 512 12.07 6.07 -5.57
CA TRP A 512 11.74 5.12 -4.52
C TRP A 512 10.80 5.73 -3.47
N VAL A 513 9.88 4.91 -2.94
CA VAL A 513 8.99 5.25 -1.82
C VAL A 513 9.09 4.16 -0.77
N GLN A 514 9.10 4.53 0.52
CA GLN A 514 9.10 3.55 1.61
C GLN A 514 7.75 2.81 1.63
N SER A 515 7.78 1.47 1.66
CA SER A 515 6.56 0.66 1.82
C SER A 515 6.47 0.09 3.23
N TYR A 516 7.52 -0.59 3.71
CA TYR A 516 7.57 -1.03 5.11
C TYR A 516 9.00 -1.30 5.56
N GLY A 517 9.32 -0.94 6.81
CA GLY A 517 10.69 -1.04 7.32
C GLY A 517 11.68 -0.46 6.33
N SER A 518 12.77 -1.19 6.05
CA SER A 518 13.76 -0.79 5.03
C SER A 518 13.35 -1.09 3.58
N ARG A 519 12.23 -1.77 3.32
CA ARG A 519 11.78 -2.08 1.95
C ARG A 519 11.17 -0.82 1.32
N CYS A 520 11.68 -0.51 0.14
CA CYS A 520 11.14 0.54 -0.71
C CYS A 520 10.57 -0.08 -1.98
N VAL A 521 9.51 0.53 -2.51
CA VAL A 521 8.94 0.22 -3.82
C VAL A 521 9.28 1.35 -4.78
N LYS A 522 9.16 1.07 -6.07
CA LYS A 522 9.38 2.03 -7.16
C LYS A 522 8.18 1.92 -8.10
N PRO A 523 7.04 2.54 -7.72
CA PRO A 523 5.80 2.38 -8.47
C PRO A 523 5.96 2.82 -9.93
N PRO A 524 5.36 2.11 -10.90
CA PRO A 524 5.27 2.59 -12.27
C PRO A 524 4.45 3.87 -12.35
N ILE A 525 4.61 4.63 -13.42
CA ILE A 525 3.84 5.86 -13.67
C ILE A 525 2.87 5.60 -14.81
N ILE A 526 1.57 5.71 -14.56
CA ILE A 526 0.56 5.71 -15.62
C ILE A 526 0.42 7.15 -16.09
N TYR A 527 1.12 7.52 -17.16
CA TYR A 527 1.13 8.88 -17.67
C TYR A 527 0.18 9.11 -18.84
N GLY A 528 -0.23 8.04 -19.53
CA GLY A 528 -0.98 8.12 -20.78
C GLY A 528 -2.13 7.14 -20.85
N ASP A 529 -2.80 7.10 -22.00
CA ASP A 529 -3.82 6.09 -22.27
C ASP A 529 -3.18 4.71 -22.33
N VAL A 530 -3.74 3.75 -21.58
CA VAL A 530 -3.23 2.39 -21.52
C VAL A 530 -3.74 1.59 -22.71
N GLU A 531 -2.82 1.02 -23.49
CA GLU A 531 -3.12 0.24 -24.69
C GLU A 531 -2.33 -1.08 -24.68
N PHE A 532 -2.97 -2.15 -25.16
CA PHE A 532 -2.29 -3.41 -25.44
C PHE A 532 -1.37 -3.24 -26.67
N ILE A 533 -0.10 -3.61 -26.52
CA ILE A 533 0.90 -3.53 -27.60
C ILE A 533 1.06 -4.89 -28.27
N GLU A 534 1.42 -5.90 -27.48
CA GLU A 534 1.68 -7.27 -27.92
C GLU A 534 1.49 -8.26 -26.75
N PRO A 535 1.35 -9.57 -27.03
CA PRO A 535 1.20 -10.56 -25.98
C PRO A 535 2.34 -10.54 -24.95
N MET A 536 1.98 -10.53 -23.67
CA MET A 536 2.88 -10.19 -22.56
C MET A 536 3.50 -11.41 -21.87
N THR A 537 2.73 -12.49 -21.75
CA THR A 537 3.01 -13.68 -20.93
C THR A 537 2.79 -14.98 -21.70
N VAL A 538 2.20 -14.90 -22.90
CA VAL A 538 1.90 -16.05 -23.76
C VAL A 538 3.16 -16.86 -24.06
N LYS A 539 4.29 -16.22 -24.37
CA LYS A 539 5.56 -16.89 -24.73
C LYS A 539 6.02 -17.86 -23.63
N GLU A 540 6.10 -17.40 -22.40
CA GLU A 540 6.57 -18.18 -21.25
C GLU A 540 5.57 -19.26 -20.87
N THR A 541 4.27 -18.92 -20.89
CA THR A 541 3.19 -19.84 -20.51
C THR A 541 3.06 -21.00 -21.51
N VAL A 542 3.10 -20.71 -22.82
CA VAL A 542 3.05 -21.73 -23.87
C VAL A 542 4.27 -22.64 -23.82
N TYR A 543 5.46 -22.08 -23.57
CA TYR A 543 6.65 -22.90 -23.38
C TYR A 543 6.47 -23.85 -22.20
N ALA A 544 6.06 -23.37 -21.03
CA ALA A 544 5.81 -24.21 -19.86
C ALA A 544 4.75 -25.30 -20.12
N GLN A 545 3.64 -24.94 -20.77
CA GLN A 545 2.59 -25.88 -21.14
C GLN A 545 3.08 -26.97 -22.11
N SER A 546 4.07 -26.68 -22.96
CA SER A 546 4.64 -27.67 -23.89
C SER A 546 5.48 -28.77 -23.21
N LEU A 547 5.87 -28.56 -21.95
CA LEU A 547 6.75 -29.46 -21.19
C LEU A 547 5.99 -30.54 -20.41
N THR A 548 4.67 -30.41 -20.28
CA THR A 548 3.83 -31.27 -19.47
C THR A 548 2.49 -31.55 -20.16
N LYS A 549 1.82 -32.64 -19.77
CA LYS A 549 0.43 -32.92 -20.15
C LYS A 549 -0.59 -32.33 -19.15
N LYS A 550 -0.15 -31.96 -17.95
CA LYS A 550 -0.99 -31.28 -16.96
C LYS A 550 -1.26 -29.84 -17.40
N LYS A 551 -2.31 -29.24 -16.84
CA LYS A 551 -2.67 -27.86 -17.15
C LYS A 551 -1.69 -26.90 -16.48
N VAL A 552 -1.20 -25.92 -17.22
CA VAL A 552 -0.37 -24.83 -16.72
C VAL A 552 -1.19 -23.55 -16.66
N LYS A 553 -1.11 -22.82 -15.55
CA LYS A 553 -1.80 -21.54 -15.40
C LYS A 553 -1.12 -20.43 -16.21
N GLY A 554 -1.92 -19.69 -16.98
CA GLY A 554 -1.55 -18.33 -17.42
C GLY A 554 -1.65 -17.37 -16.24
N MET A 555 -0.68 -16.48 -16.05
CA MET A 555 -0.55 -15.68 -14.83
C MET A 555 -0.57 -14.18 -15.13
N LEU A 556 -1.59 -13.47 -14.69
CA LEU A 556 -1.79 -12.04 -14.91
C LEU A 556 -2.01 -11.30 -13.59
N THR A 557 -1.62 -10.02 -13.56
CA THR A 557 -2.04 -9.10 -12.51
C THR A 557 -3.28 -8.36 -12.96
N GLY A 558 -4.28 -8.27 -12.09
CA GLY A 558 -5.55 -7.62 -12.38
C GLY A 558 -5.46 -6.09 -12.52
N PRO A 559 -6.46 -5.49 -13.19
CA PRO A 559 -6.45 -4.07 -13.50
C PRO A 559 -6.44 -3.16 -12.27
N VAL A 560 -7.14 -3.53 -11.19
CA VAL A 560 -7.23 -2.72 -9.97
C VAL A 560 -5.89 -2.69 -9.26
N THR A 561 -5.16 -3.81 -9.26
CA THR A 561 -3.82 -3.91 -8.69
C THR A 561 -2.79 -3.14 -9.49
N ILE A 562 -2.80 -3.27 -10.82
CA ILE A 562 -1.91 -2.47 -11.68
C ILE A 562 -2.13 -0.97 -11.44
N LEU A 563 -3.39 -0.55 -11.29
CA LEU A 563 -3.75 0.83 -10.96
C LEU A 563 -3.24 1.25 -9.56
N ASN A 564 -3.60 0.50 -8.51
CA ASN A 564 -3.37 0.89 -7.12
C ASN A 564 -1.88 0.88 -6.73
N TRP A 565 -1.06 0.06 -7.39
CA TRP A 565 0.39 -0.02 -7.15
C TRP A 565 1.24 0.79 -8.14
N SER A 566 0.59 1.61 -8.97
CA SER A 566 1.22 2.62 -9.81
C SER A 566 0.94 4.02 -9.26
N PHE A 567 1.64 5.03 -9.77
CA PHE A 567 1.23 6.43 -9.68
C PHE A 567 0.26 6.73 -10.84
N PRO A 568 -1.05 6.84 -10.59
CA PRO A 568 -2.03 7.08 -11.64
C PRO A 568 -2.04 8.56 -12.02
N ARG A 569 -2.22 8.85 -13.31
CA ARG A 569 -2.63 10.18 -13.81
C ARG A 569 -3.91 10.66 -13.13
N THR A 570 -4.08 11.97 -13.02
CA THR A 570 -5.17 12.60 -12.27
C THR A 570 -6.13 13.40 -13.16
N ASP A 571 -5.93 13.44 -14.47
CA ASP A 571 -6.76 14.18 -15.42
C ASP A 571 -7.98 13.39 -15.93
N ILE A 572 -8.07 12.10 -15.58
CA ILE A 572 -9.24 11.23 -15.79
C ILE A 572 -9.52 10.43 -14.51
N SER A 573 -10.71 9.82 -14.41
CA SER A 573 -11.09 9.07 -13.22
C SER A 573 -10.28 7.77 -13.07
N ARG A 574 -10.14 7.30 -11.82
CA ARG A 574 -9.56 5.97 -11.53
C ARG A 574 -10.30 4.85 -12.24
N LYS A 575 -11.63 4.94 -12.31
CA LYS A 575 -12.49 4.00 -13.05
C LYS A 575 -12.09 3.93 -14.53
N ASP A 576 -11.91 5.09 -15.17
CA ASP A 576 -11.54 5.13 -16.59
C ASP A 576 -10.18 4.45 -16.80
N ILE A 577 -9.18 4.78 -15.98
CA ILE A 577 -7.84 4.16 -16.04
C ILE A 577 -7.93 2.64 -15.84
N ALA A 578 -8.68 2.18 -14.83
CA ALA A 578 -8.89 0.75 -14.58
C ALA A 578 -9.52 0.06 -15.80
N PHE A 579 -10.46 0.71 -16.48
CA PHE A 579 -11.09 0.17 -17.69
C PHE A 579 -10.14 0.12 -18.88
N GLN A 580 -9.22 1.08 -19.03
CA GLN A 580 -8.18 1.02 -20.05
C GLN A 580 -7.23 -0.17 -19.80
N ILE A 581 -6.78 -0.35 -18.55
CA ILE A 581 -5.93 -1.49 -18.16
C ILE A 581 -6.70 -2.80 -18.37
N ALA A 582 -7.95 -2.87 -17.92
CA ALA A 582 -8.76 -4.07 -18.00
C ALA A 582 -8.98 -4.53 -19.44
N PHE A 583 -9.22 -3.59 -20.34
CA PHE A 583 -9.38 -3.85 -21.77
C PHE A 583 -8.07 -4.35 -22.41
N ALA A 584 -6.92 -3.79 -22.00
CA ALA A 584 -5.63 -4.30 -22.47
C ALA A 584 -5.33 -5.72 -21.95
N LEU A 585 -5.67 -6.01 -20.69
CA LEU A 585 -5.56 -7.35 -20.11
C LEU A 585 -6.51 -8.35 -20.75
N ARG A 586 -7.71 -7.92 -21.18
CA ARG A 586 -8.64 -8.77 -21.94
C ARG A 586 -7.98 -9.32 -23.20
N LYS A 587 -7.22 -8.49 -23.94
CA LYS A 587 -6.48 -8.93 -25.13
C LYS A 587 -5.42 -9.99 -24.80
N GLU A 588 -4.76 -9.87 -23.65
CA GLU A 588 -3.81 -10.88 -23.17
C GLU A 588 -4.51 -12.18 -22.76
N VAL A 589 -5.66 -12.10 -22.08
CA VAL A 589 -6.48 -13.26 -21.73
C VAL A 589 -6.95 -13.99 -22.97
N GLU A 590 -7.46 -13.27 -23.96
CA GLU A 590 -7.85 -13.80 -25.27
C GLU A 590 -6.66 -14.48 -25.97
N ALA A 591 -5.48 -13.86 -25.96
CA ALA A 591 -4.27 -14.43 -26.56
C ALA A 591 -3.76 -15.71 -25.84
N LEU A 592 -3.88 -15.78 -24.51
CA LEU A 592 -3.57 -16.99 -23.74
C LEU A 592 -4.54 -18.13 -24.08
N GLU A 593 -5.84 -17.85 -24.15
CA GLU A 593 -6.86 -18.84 -24.52
C GLU A 593 -6.67 -19.34 -25.95
N GLU A 594 -6.43 -18.44 -26.92
CA GLU A 594 -6.12 -18.80 -28.31
C GLU A 594 -4.87 -19.69 -28.43
N ALA A 595 -3.92 -19.53 -27.51
CA ALA A 595 -2.72 -20.37 -27.44
C ALA A 595 -2.96 -21.73 -26.73
N GLY A 596 -4.19 -22.02 -26.32
CA GLY A 596 -4.61 -23.29 -25.72
C GLY A 596 -4.47 -23.36 -24.19
N ILE A 597 -4.27 -22.22 -23.52
CA ILE A 597 -4.21 -22.16 -22.06
C ILE A 597 -5.62 -22.14 -21.49
N GLN A 598 -5.98 -23.17 -20.72
CA GLN A 598 -7.35 -23.37 -20.21
C GLN A 598 -7.55 -22.93 -18.76
N VAL A 599 -6.48 -22.61 -18.03
CA VAL A 599 -6.56 -22.06 -16.67
C VAL A 599 -5.80 -20.74 -16.67
N ILE A 600 -6.50 -19.64 -16.44
CA ILE A 600 -5.93 -18.30 -16.46
C ILE A 600 -6.21 -17.66 -15.10
N GLN A 601 -5.16 -17.27 -14.41
CA GLN A 601 -5.23 -16.62 -13.12
C GLN A 601 -4.97 -15.12 -13.27
N VAL A 602 -5.89 -14.31 -12.74
CA VAL A 602 -5.80 -12.85 -12.70
C VAL A 602 -5.88 -12.39 -11.25
N ASP A 603 -4.77 -11.92 -10.70
CA ASP A 603 -4.65 -11.66 -9.26
C ASP A 603 -4.95 -10.22 -8.88
N GLU A 604 -5.73 -10.03 -7.81
CA GLU A 604 -6.16 -8.71 -7.32
C GLU A 604 -5.78 -8.43 -5.85
N PRO A 605 -4.48 -8.52 -5.48
CA PRO A 605 -4.06 -8.28 -4.10
C PRO A 605 -4.24 -6.83 -3.65
N ALA A 606 -4.43 -5.86 -4.56
CA ALA A 606 -4.67 -4.47 -4.17
C ALA A 606 -6.16 -4.05 -4.23
N LEU A 607 -7.10 -4.98 -4.47
CA LEU A 607 -8.53 -4.65 -4.52
C LEU A 607 -9.00 -4.05 -3.20
N ARG A 608 -8.62 -4.64 -2.06
CA ARG A 608 -8.95 -4.09 -0.74
C ARG A 608 -8.14 -2.82 -0.41
N GLU A 609 -6.90 -2.71 -0.89
CA GLU A 609 -6.04 -1.53 -0.60
C GLU A 609 -6.58 -0.23 -1.17
N GLY A 610 -7.29 -0.30 -2.30
CA GLY A 610 -7.89 0.87 -2.94
C GLY A 610 -9.22 1.31 -2.32
N LEU A 611 -9.74 0.59 -1.31
CA LEU A 611 -10.97 0.98 -0.63
C LEU A 611 -10.87 2.42 -0.10
N PRO A 612 -11.89 3.26 -0.36
CA PRO A 612 -12.04 4.52 0.33
C PRO A 612 -12.10 4.32 1.84
N LEU A 613 -11.66 5.31 2.61
CA LEU A 613 -11.68 5.21 4.08
C LEU A 613 -13.10 5.22 4.67
N LYS A 614 -14.04 5.87 3.97
CA LYS A 614 -15.44 5.91 4.37
C LYS A 614 -16.24 4.80 3.69
N GLU A 615 -16.98 4.04 4.49
CA GLU A 615 -17.88 2.99 4.01
C GLU A 615 -18.93 3.50 3.02
N SER A 616 -19.36 4.77 3.16
CA SER A 616 -20.32 5.40 2.24
C SER A 616 -19.87 5.41 0.77
N ASP A 617 -18.54 5.34 0.55
CA ASP A 617 -17.93 5.45 -0.77
C ASP A 617 -17.53 4.08 -1.33
N TRP A 618 -17.67 3.01 -0.54
CA TRP A 618 -17.25 1.66 -0.93
C TRP A 618 -18.04 1.14 -2.12
N ALA A 619 -19.35 1.38 -2.15
CA ALA A 619 -20.23 0.85 -3.19
C ALA A 619 -19.80 1.30 -4.60
N GLU A 620 -19.43 2.57 -4.77
CA GLU A 620 -18.95 3.07 -6.05
C GLU A 620 -17.63 2.42 -6.44
N TYR A 621 -16.67 2.38 -5.51
CA TYR A 621 -15.36 1.77 -5.71
C TYR A 621 -15.45 0.30 -6.10
N LEU A 622 -16.15 -0.49 -5.28
CA LEU A 622 -16.27 -1.93 -5.43
C LEU A 622 -17.01 -2.29 -6.73
N ASN A 623 -18.02 -1.51 -7.13
CA ASN A 623 -18.72 -1.73 -8.38
C ASN A 623 -17.79 -1.61 -9.59
N TRP A 624 -17.04 -0.50 -9.73
CA TRP A 624 -16.16 -0.37 -10.89
C TRP A 624 -14.93 -1.28 -10.81
N ALA A 625 -14.46 -1.63 -9.61
CA ALA A 625 -13.39 -2.60 -9.41
C ALA A 625 -13.80 -3.98 -9.97
N ALA A 626 -14.99 -4.47 -9.58
CA ALA A 626 -15.52 -5.73 -10.09
C ALA A 626 -15.85 -5.68 -11.58
N GLU A 627 -16.41 -4.56 -12.09
CA GLU A 627 -16.59 -4.34 -13.53
C GLU A 627 -15.25 -4.43 -14.27
N SER A 628 -14.18 -3.79 -13.79
CA SER A 628 -12.88 -3.84 -14.44
C SER A 628 -12.29 -5.25 -14.48
N PHE A 629 -12.40 -6.01 -13.39
CA PHE A 629 -11.95 -7.40 -13.36
C PHE A 629 -12.71 -8.27 -14.36
N ARG A 630 -14.05 -8.15 -14.39
CA ARG A 630 -14.90 -8.88 -15.34
C ARG A 630 -14.62 -8.49 -16.79
N LEU A 631 -14.34 -7.22 -17.06
CA LEU A 631 -13.96 -6.78 -18.39
C LEU A 631 -12.69 -7.49 -18.88
N SER A 632 -11.73 -7.76 -17.99
CA SER A 632 -10.52 -8.52 -18.34
C SER A 632 -10.77 -10.00 -18.60
N THR A 633 -11.78 -10.61 -17.98
CA THR A 633 -11.88 -12.08 -17.87
C THR A 633 -13.13 -12.68 -18.53
N SER A 634 -14.15 -11.88 -18.86
CA SER A 634 -15.45 -12.39 -19.30
C SER A 634 -15.49 -12.90 -20.74
N SER A 635 -14.48 -12.63 -21.56
CA SER A 635 -14.45 -13.02 -22.98
C SER A 635 -14.14 -14.49 -23.22
N VAL A 636 -13.61 -15.19 -22.22
CA VAL A 636 -13.16 -16.59 -22.32
C VAL A 636 -14.32 -17.57 -22.53
N GLN A 637 -14.03 -18.67 -23.23
CA GLN A 637 -14.95 -19.80 -23.42
C GLN A 637 -15.32 -20.44 -22.08
N ASN A 638 -16.38 -21.26 -22.08
CA ASN A 638 -16.89 -21.87 -20.85
C ASN A 638 -15.94 -22.94 -20.29
N GLU A 639 -15.15 -23.58 -21.16
CA GLU A 639 -14.13 -24.57 -20.84
C GLU A 639 -12.93 -23.96 -20.10
N THR A 640 -12.69 -22.66 -20.27
CA THR A 640 -11.59 -21.94 -19.63
C THR A 640 -11.99 -21.54 -18.21
N GLN A 641 -11.12 -21.87 -17.25
CA GLN A 641 -11.24 -21.47 -15.86
C GLN A 641 -10.52 -20.16 -15.59
N ILE A 642 -11.24 -19.21 -14.99
CA ILE A 642 -10.66 -18.00 -14.41
C ILE A 642 -10.39 -18.20 -12.93
N HIS A 643 -9.13 -18.09 -12.55
CA HIS A 643 -8.68 -18.10 -11.16
C HIS A 643 -8.38 -16.66 -10.71
N THR A 644 -8.54 -16.37 -9.43
CA THR A 644 -8.04 -15.13 -8.84
C THR A 644 -7.46 -15.38 -7.46
N HIS A 645 -6.37 -14.70 -7.13
CA HIS A 645 -5.78 -14.72 -5.79
C HIS A 645 -5.92 -13.36 -5.10
N MET A 646 -6.22 -13.41 -3.79
CA MET A 646 -6.26 -12.23 -2.91
C MET A 646 -5.41 -12.45 -1.64
N CYS A 647 -4.53 -11.49 -1.35
CA CYS A 647 -3.60 -11.51 -0.21
C CYS A 647 -4.19 -10.95 1.10
N TYR A 648 -5.43 -11.33 1.45
CA TYR A 648 -6.03 -10.96 2.74
C TYR A 648 -6.66 -12.17 3.38
N SER A 649 -6.95 -12.07 4.68
CA SER A 649 -7.71 -13.08 5.43
C SER A 649 -9.06 -12.59 5.94
N ASN A 650 -9.29 -11.26 5.99
CA ASN A 650 -10.56 -10.67 6.42
C ASN A 650 -11.27 -10.06 5.20
N PHE A 651 -12.33 -10.71 4.77
CA PHE A 651 -13.14 -10.31 3.60
C PHE A 651 -14.59 -10.03 3.94
N GLU A 652 -15.00 -10.05 5.21
CA GLU A 652 -16.42 -9.92 5.57
C GLU A 652 -17.08 -8.71 4.89
N ASP A 653 -16.33 -7.62 4.78
CA ASP A 653 -16.75 -6.35 4.19
C ASP A 653 -16.87 -6.33 2.66
N ILE A 654 -16.28 -7.31 1.95
CA ILE A 654 -16.19 -7.32 0.47
C ILE A 654 -16.59 -8.64 -0.18
N VAL A 655 -17.19 -9.58 0.56
CA VAL A 655 -17.60 -10.90 0.01
C VAL A 655 -18.54 -10.77 -1.19
N ASP A 656 -19.53 -9.88 -1.13
CA ASP A 656 -20.44 -9.64 -2.26
C ASP A 656 -19.70 -9.20 -3.53
N THR A 657 -18.63 -8.41 -3.36
CA THR A 657 -17.78 -7.97 -4.50
C THR A 657 -16.96 -9.13 -5.04
N ILE A 658 -16.43 -9.98 -4.15
CA ILE A 658 -15.71 -11.21 -4.54
C ILE A 658 -16.61 -12.12 -5.38
N GLU A 659 -17.86 -12.30 -4.97
CA GLU A 659 -18.84 -13.05 -5.76
C GLU A 659 -19.11 -12.39 -7.12
N ASP A 660 -19.23 -11.05 -7.16
CA ASP A 660 -19.45 -10.28 -8.38
C ASP A 660 -18.24 -10.25 -9.33
N LEU A 661 -17.03 -10.61 -8.89
CA LEU A 661 -15.89 -10.81 -9.79
C LEU A 661 -16.15 -11.91 -10.83
N ASP A 662 -17.04 -12.86 -10.51
CA ASP A 662 -17.37 -14.02 -11.34
C ASP A 662 -16.18 -14.90 -11.75
N ALA A 663 -15.13 -14.93 -10.92
CA ALA A 663 -14.06 -15.92 -11.03
C ALA A 663 -14.59 -17.33 -10.75
N ASP A 664 -14.06 -18.32 -11.46
CA ASP A 664 -14.45 -19.72 -11.29
C ASP A 664 -13.82 -20.31 -10.02
N VAL A 665 -12.60 -19.89 -9.69
CA VAL A 665 -11.88 -20.27 -8.46
C VAL A 665 -11.24 -19.05 -7.82
N ILE A 666 -11.46 -18.85 -6.52
CA ILE A 666 -10.71 -17.87 -5.72
C ILE A 666 -9.78 -18.57 -4.74
N THR A 667 -8.56 -18.06 -4.60
CA THR A 667 -7.59 -18.51 -3.59
C THR A 667 -7.27 -17.38 -2.61
N ILE A 668 -7.27 -17.70 -1.33
CA ILE A 668 -7.21 -16.74 -0.22
C ILE A 668 -6.16 -17.15 0.80
N GLU A 669 -5.42 -16.17 1.35
CA GLU A 669 -4.55 -16.38 2.50
C GLU A 669 -5.37 -16.76 3.74
N HIS A 670 -5.05 -17.88 4.38
CA HIS A 670 -5.85 -18.40 5.50
C HIS A 670 -5.03 -18.97 6.65
N SER A 671 -3.84 -19.51 6.42
CA SER A 671 -3.15 -20.35 7.42
C SER A 671 -2.79 -19.63 8.74
N ARG A 672 -2.77 -18.28 8.73
CA ARG A 672 -2.54 -17.43 9.92
C ARG A 672 -3.80 -16.87 10.55
N SER A 673 -4.93 -16.94 9.86
CA SER A 673 -6.19 -16.43 10.37
C SER A 673 -6.67 -17.38 11.48
N HIS A 674 -6.89 -16.87 12.69
CA HIS A 674 -7.30 -17.67 13.84
C HIS A 674 -8.78 -18.13 13.76
N GLY A 675 -9.25 -18.59 12.60
CA GLY A 675 -10.60 -19.13 12.37
C GLY A 675 -11.67 -18.13 11.94
N GLY A 676 -11.44 -16.82 12.07
CA GLY A 676 -12.49 -15.80 11.86
C GLY A 676 -13.22 -15.88 10.50
N PHE A 677 -12.49 -16.11 9.41
CA PHE A 677 -13.13 -16.24 8.08
C PHE A 677 -13.88 -17.56 7.89
N LEU A 678 -13.46 -18.66 8.52
CA LEU A 678 -14.21 -19.92 8.49
C LEU A 678 -15.55 -19.76 9.21
N ASP A 679 -15.56 -19.09 10.37
CA ASP A 679 -16.79 -18.79 11.13
C ASP A 679 -17.77 -17.93 10.33
N TYR A 680 -17.25 -17.06 9.46
CA TYR A 680 -18.06 -16.29 8.51
C TYR A 680 -18.66 -17.21 7.42
N LEU A 681 -17.83 -18.06 6.79
CA LEU A 681 -18.27 -18.97 5.72
C LEU A 681 -19.28 -20.04 6.20
N GLU A 682 -19.23 -20.45 7.47
CA GLU A 682 -20.26 -21.33 8.06
C GLU A 682 -21.66 -20.70 8.00
N LYS A 683 -21.75 -19.38 8.14
CA LYS A 683 -23.01 -18.61 8.10
C LYS A 683 -23.34 -18.11 6.70
N HIS A 684 -22.31 -17.88 5.89
CA HIS A 684 -22.39 -17.31 4.55
C HIS A 684 -21.58 -18.16 3.56
N PRO A 685 -22.11 -19.34 3.13
CA PRO A 685 -21.36 -20.26 2.30
C PRO A 685 -21.00 -19.65 0.94
N TYR A 686 -19.72 -19.65 0.60
CA TYR A 686 -19.25 -19.25 -0.73
C TYR A 686 -19.49 -20.36 -1.73
N LEU A 687 -20.26 -20.07 -2.79
CA LEU A 687 -20.78 -21.11 -3.69
C LEU A 687 -19.85 -21.41 -4.88
N LYS A 688 -18.80 -20.64 -5.14
CA LYS A 688 -17.88 -20.89 -6.26
C LYS A 688 -16.64 -21.71 -5.83
N GLY A 689 -15.67 -21.90 -6.72
CA GLY A 689 -14.43 -22.59 -6.38
C GLY A 689 -13.65 -21.81 -5.32
N LEU A 690 -13.18 -22.48 -4.26
CA LEU A 690 -12.49 -21.85 -3.14
C LEU A 690 -11.21 -22.61 -2.78
N GLY A 691 -10.12 -21.89 -2.61
CA GLY A 691 -8.85 -22.42 -2.11
C GLY A 691 -8.38 -21.63 -0.89
N LEU A 692 -8.56 -22.22 0.31
CA LEU A 692 -8.04 -21.66 1.54
C LEU A 692 -6.60 -22.11 1.74
N GLY A 693 -5.67 -21.16 1.85
CA GLY A 693 -4.25 -21.45 1.97
C GLY A 693 -3.91 -22.36 3.16
N VAL A 694 -3.31 -23.52 2.88
CA VAL A 694 -2.96 -24.54 3.91
C VAL A 694 -1.50 -24.44 4.37
N TYR A 695 -0.73 -23.53 3.78
CA TYR A 695 0.70 -23.36 4.01
C TYR A 695 1.05 -21.87 4.12
N ASP A 696 1.49 -21.47 5.32
CA ASP A 696 2.07 -20.15 5.62
C ASP A 696 3.37 -19.95 4.86
N ILE A 697 3.30 -19.23 3.74
CA ILE A 697 4.48 -18.93 2.95
C ILE A 697 5.35 -17.85 3.57
N HIS A 698 4.98 -17.16 4.65
CA HIS A 698 5.80 -16.09 5.23
C HIS A 698 6.74 -16.59 6.35
N SER A 699 6.68 -17.89 6.64
CA SER A 699 7.57 -18.57 7.59
C SER A 699 8.50 -19.54 6.86
N PRO A 700 9.79 -19.66 7.22
CA PRO A 700 10.68 -20.70 6.70
C PRO A 700 10.38 -22.10 7.29
N ARG A 701 9.43 -22.21 8.23
CA ARG A 701 9.03 -23.49 8.84
C ARG A 701 8.24 -24.32 7.83
N VAL A 702 8.64 -25.57 7.64
CA VAL A 702 7.87 -26.56 6.86
C VAL A 702 6.73 -27.12 7.72
N PRO A 703 5.44 -26.89 7.38
CA PRO A 703 4.32 -27.47 8.12
C PRO A 703 4.21 -28.98 7.89
N SER A 704 3.71 -29.70 8.89
CA SER A 704 3.45 -31.15 8.83
C SER A 704 2.22 -31.49 7.99
N VAL A 705 2.12 -32.75 7.54
CA VAL A 705 0.94 -33.26 6.82
C VAL A 705 -0.31 -33.13 7.69
N GLU A 706 -0.19 -33.41 8.99
CA GLU A 706 -1.28 -33.35 9.96
C GLU A 706 -1.83 -31.93 10.13
N GLU A 707 -0.95 -30.92 10.18
CA GLU A 707 -1.35 -29.51 10.25
C GLU A 707 -2.14 -29.12 9.00
N MET A 708 -1.66 -29.48 7.80
CA MET A 708 -2.33 -29.17 6.54
C MET A 708 -3.65 -29.94 6.39
N SER A 709 -3.67 -31.23 6.76
CA SER A 709 -4.89 -32.05 6.75
C SER A 709 -5.97 -31.48 7.66
N LYS A 710 -5.62 -30.90 8.82
CA LYS A 710 -6.59 -30.24 9.69
C LYS A 710 -7.25 -29.05 8.99
N ILE A 711 -6.46 -28.19 8.34
CA ILE A 711 -7.01 -27.04 7.61
C ILE A 711 -7.92 -27.50 6.47
N ILE A 712 -7.54 -28.56 5.75
CA ILE A 712 -8.39 -29.15 4.70
C ILE A 712 -9.71 -29.67 5.30
N ASP A 713 -9.65 -30.44 6.39
CA ASP A 713 -10.84 -30.98 7.05
C ASP A 713 -11.76 -29.85 7.55
N ASP A 714 -11.19 -28.78 8.13
CA ASP A 714 -11.92 -27.59 8.59
C ASP A 714 -12.59 -26.85 7.41
N ALA A 715 -11.88 -26.67 6.29
CA ALA A 715 -12.40 -26.02 5.09
C ALA A 715 -13.53 -26.82 4.41
N LEU A 716 -13.47 -28.16 4.46
CA LEU A 716 -14.50 -29.03 3.90
C LEU A 716 -15.81 -29.01 4.71
N ASN A 717 -15.82 -28.44 5.91
CA ASN A 717 -17.07 -28.20 6.65
C ASN A 717 -17.85 -27.01 6.09
N VAL A 718 -17.18 -26.08 5.38
CA VAL A 718 -17.79 -24.84 4.88
C VAL A 718 -17.83 -24.75 3.35
N CYS A 719 -17.06 -25.58 2.65
CA CYS A 719 -16.97 -25.58 1.18
C CYS A 719 -17.31 -26.97 0.59
N PRO A 720 -18.13 -27.04 -0.47
CA PRO A 720 -18.39 -28.30 -1.18
C PRO A 720 -17.11 -28.97 -1.69
N THR A 721 -17.03 -30.30 -1.54
CA THR A 721 -15.85 -31.10 -1.89
C THR A 721 -15.48 -31.05 -3.38
N ASP A 722 -16.46 -30.80 -4.26
CA ASP A 722 -16.29 -30.67 -5.71
C ASP A 722 -15.78 -29.28 -6.14
N ARG A 723 -15.61 -28.34 -5.19
CA ARG A 723 -15.24 -26.94 -5.44
C ARG A 723 -14.04 -26.47 -4.62
N PHE A 724 -13.55 -27.27 -3.66
CA PHE A 724 -12.40 -26.91 -2.84
C PHE A 724 -11.05 -27.21 -3.53
N TRP A 725 -10.10 -26.28 -3.44
CA TRP A 725 -8.74 -26.39 -3.96
C TRP A 725 -7.72 -26.40 -2.82
N VAL A 726 -6.62 -27.13 -2.99
CA VAL A 726 -5.52 -27.20 -2.02
C VAL A 726 -4.31 -26.42 -2.56
N ASN A 727 -3.98 -25.31 -1.91
CA ASN A 727 -2.93 -24.39 -2.31
C ASN A 727 -2.20 -23.77 -1.11
N PRO A 728 -0.99 -23.20 -1.30
CA PRO A 728 -0.36 -22.35 -0.30
C PRO A 728 -1.08 -21.01 -0.15
N ASP A 729 -0.73 -20.25 0.91
CA ASP A 729 -1.29 -18.92 1.18
C ASP A 729 -1.04 -17.93 0.03
N CYS A 730 0.18 -17.88 -0.52
CA CYS A 730 0.55 -16.94 -1.58
C CYS A 730 1.68 -17.54 -2.47
N GLY A 731 2.26 -16.73 -3.34
CA GLY A 731 3.43 -17.09 -4.15
C GLY A 731 4.69 -17.40 -3.32
N LEU A 732 5.55 -18.27 -3.82
CA LEU A 732 6.69 -18.85 -3.11
C LEU A 732 8.01 -18.08 -3.38
N LYS A 733 7.92 -16.89 -4.01
CA LYS A 733 9.06 -16.04 -4.42
C LYS A 733 10.10 -15.80 -3.34
N THR A 734 9.66 -15.64 -2.10
CA THR A 734 10.50 -15.23 -0.96
C THR A 734 11.05 -16.41 -0.15
N ARG A 735 10.63 -17.64 -0.47
CA ARG A 735 11.08 -18.88 0.17
C ARG A 735 12.36 -19.42 -0.45
N GLN A 736 12.98 -20.38 0.24
CA GLN A 736 14.09 -21.16 -0.30
C GLN A 736 13.60 -22.44 -0.97
N GLU A 737 14.39 -22.98 -1.89
CA GLU A 737 14.03 -24.18 -2.67
C GLU A 737 13.77 -25.40 -1.77
N THR A 738 14.64 -25.64 -0.79
CA THR A 738 14.56 -26.81 0.09
C THR A 738 13.29 -26.85 0.94
N GLU A 739 12.95 -25.73 1.58
CA GLU A 739 11.72 -25.61 2.38
C GLU A 739 10.46 -25.65 1.49
N THR A 740 10.53 -25.07 0.29
CA THR A 740 9.42 -25.05 -0.67
C THR A 740 9.06 -26.46 -1.14
N ILE A 741 10.05 -27.24 -1.59
CA ILE A 741 9.81 -28.60 -2.08
C ILE A 741 9.26 -29.48 -0.94
N ALA A 742 9.81 -29.37 0.26
CA ALA A 742 9.34 -30.15 1.41
C ALA A 742 7.89 -29.82 1.79
N ALA A 743 7.53 -28.53 1.86
CA ALA A 743 6.17 -28.10 2.17
C ALA A 743 5.15 -28.54 1.11
N LEU A 744 5.50 -28.43 -0.18
CA LEU A 744 4.62 -28.84 -1.27
C LEU A 744 4.40 -30.37 -1.32
N LYS A 745 5.44 -31.18 -1.00
CA LYS A 745 5.28 -32.64 -0.85
C LYS A 745 4.30 -32.99 0.26
N ASN A 746 4.38 -32.30 1.40
CA ASN A 746 3.44 -32.50 2.51
C ASN A 746 2.01 -32.09 2.11
N MET A 747 1.86 -30.98 1.37
CA MET A 747 0.57 -30.49 0.90
C MET A 747 -0.13 -31.48 -0.05
N VAL A 748 0.60 -32.02 -1.03
CA VAL A 748 0.05 -33.06 -1.93
C VAL A 748 -0.33 -34.31 -1.14
N THR A 749 0.51 -34.74 -0.19
CA THR A 749 0.20 -35.88 0.68
C THR A 749 -1.07 -35.65 1.49
N ALA A 750 -1.27 -34.44 2.05
CA ALA A 750 -2.46 -34.09 2.80
C ALA A 750 -3.73 -34.14 1.92
N ALA A 751 -3.65 -33.65 0.67
CA ALA A 751 -4.74 -33.74 -0.29
C ALA A 751 -5.08 -35.20 -0.66
N GLU A 752 -4.07 -36.05 -0.87
CA GLU A 752 -4.27 -37.49 -1.11
C GLU A 752 -4.95 -38.19 0.07
N VAL A 753 -4.58 -37.85 1.30
CA VAL A 753 -5.23 -38.37 2.52
C VAL A 753 -6.70 -37.96 2.55
N ALA A 754 -7.01 -36.68 2.28
CA ALA A 754 -8.39 -36.19 2.23
C ALA A 754 -9.21 -36.88 1.12
N ARG A 755 -8.67 -37.04 -0.08
CA ARG A 755 -9.31 -37.78 -1.20
C ARG A 755 -9.64 -39.23 -0.81
N LYS A 756 -8.72 -39.93 -0.14
CA LYS A 756 -8.95 -41.30 0.36
C LYS A 756 -10.06 -41.37 1.40
N LYS A 757 -10.14 -40.39 2.32
CA LYS A 757 -11.25 -40.31 3.28
C LYS A 757 -12.58 -40.13 2.56
N LEU A 758 -12.67 -39.21 1.60
CA LEU A 758 -13.90 -38.95 0.84
C LEU A 758 -14.36 -40.18 0.05
N ALA A 759 -13.43 -40.90 -0.60
CA ALA A 759 -13.75 -42.14 -1.34
C ALA A 759 -14.23 -43.30 -0.44
N GLN A 760 -13.98 -43.26 0.86
CA GLN A 760 -14.49 -44.25 1.83
C GLN A 760 -15.90 -43.90 2.35
N HIS A 761 -16.33 -42.64 2.20
CA HIS A 761 -17.62 -42.14 2.66
C HIS A 761 -18.65 -41.97 1.53
N ALA A 762 -18.20 -42.00 0.26
CA ALA A 762 -19.03 -42.09 -0.94
C ALA A 762 -19.42 -43.54 -1.23
#